data_AF-A0A5E4IUN8-F1
#
_entry.id   AF-A0A5E4IUN8-F1
#
_cell.length_a   1.000
_cell.length_b   1.000
_cell.length_c   1.000
_cell.angle_alpha   90.00
_cell.angle_beta   90.00
_cell.angle_gamma   90.00
#
_symmetry.space_group_name_H-M   'P 1'
#
loop_
_entity.id
_entity.type
_entity.pdbx_description
1 polymer ?
#
loop_
_entity_poly.entity_id
_entity_poly.type
_entity_poly.pdbx_seq_one_letter_code
_entity_poly.pdbx_strand_id
1 'polypeptide(L)'
;MPVGGMASTDQKFTIKSADEPQKGELLYSDDFSDPGSGWKRSSTSESAYAYKNGRYHITVLIPQRSFYAYIPNAQTFKDFIVEVEAKAEAVPEDGSYGLVMRTYNGDFYRFEIEEVGKYAFYKYINEEWLTLVSFTASSAIETGPGINKIKIIAQGDTFTFYVNGEQLGECSDRSLSSGEIGLFASTRDGGGDEVSFDNLKVWEVGTAGVAEVASGSHLTVRPGESIQDAIDRAGEGSTIEVQSGTYRENVDVTKSLILRGVGNPVVEASDNHSAILLSADEVVLDGFTVTNAGVVGSVIGGIEAHSSGNIIRNNIANKDDHGILLWHSSDNIITGNTVTGNAERGIYLLNECNRNNISDNTVSSNDGDGIYIWNSTNNKVVGNTIHYNNNYGISISDSRNSALYRNKLVDNRNDAYDNLEDAQSGTNKWDDGSIGNYYSHLQCADSNRDGICDSPYSIPGGISVDRYPMASISENAPGVVVPTRAVTGGERISSSSTINSLQSGSANTSEGVRVDVPAGAVPPNEDGSPGKMVFSIEKDTTQIPSLPSDLKSFGSVYQLGPEGFIFDQPIEITLPIPEGVDPNQVMGITTFNDSSNQWELIPGTVDPQSRTVTIKTDHFSAYGIFGSSDSSDPDAWKRANGGWITIMNSHSRQAPPYYSECDPADTGRREHCKGLPTSISHGICILSATLTDPSLGYMIPRNLPWSIIASDWHERSLAPDVEKVWVPSGTYTIQEELGISEVNNDPLYLPCCQVKSNPAKAVRVAPGATVDFGDYSAFNEGPATVCGNCPMCPSAGRRARGVSTHETSVLTGDVQVTLTWHAEADIDLYVEDPNGDTVSYSNPSVPSGGELDRDNKCGDFEMGKPENIYWPEGGAPDGTYKVRVNYYGDCSDAGPVRWTVRVVVGSVAKTYTGTLESGGDTQDVTTFEKGAG
;
A
#
# COMPACT_ATOMS: atom_id res chain seq x y z
N MET A 1 -23.47 27.39 -51.54
CA MET A 1 -21.99 27.27 -51.65
C MET A 1 -21.48 26.75 -50.32
N PRO A 2 -20.53 25.82 -50.30
CA PRO A 2 -20.85 24.42 -50.01
C PRO A 2 -20.72 24.02 -48.55
N VAL A 3 -21.62 23.11 -48.18
CA VAL A 3 -21.57 22.22 -47.02
C VAL A 3 -20.50 21.16 -47.29
N GLY A 4 -19.48 21.09 -46.44
CA GLY A 4 -18.52 19.99 -46.40
C GLY A 4 -19.10 18.88 -45.53
N GLY A 5 -19.30 17.70 -46.12
CA GLY A 5 -19.82 16.53 -45.43
C GLY A 5 -18.84 15.97 -44.40
N MET A 6 -19.40 15.45 -43.31
CA MET A 6 -18.79 14.36 -42.56
C MET A 6 -19.72 13.15 -42.65
N ALA A 7 -19.08 12.02 -42.94
CA ALA A 7 -19.69 10.76 -43.27
C ALA A 7 -20.52 10.20 -42.11
N SER A 8 -21.67 9.62 -42.48
CA SER A 8 -22.43 8.70 -41.67
C SER A 8 -21.55 7.52 -41.27
N THR A 9 -21.35 7.33 -39.96
CA THR A 9 -21.06 6.01 -39.43
C THR A 9 -22.37 5.45 -38.90
N ASP A 10 -23.01 4.61 -39.70
CA ASP A 10 -24.06 3.70 -39.26
C ASP A 10 -23.47 2.80 -38.17
N GLN A 11 -23.54 3.22 -36.91
CA GLN A 11 -23.52 2.26 -35.81
C GLN A 11 -24.87 1.56 -35.81
N LYS A 12 -24.89 0.35 -36.39
CA LYS A 12 -25.91 -0.62 -36.09
C LYS A 12 -25.90 -0.87 -34.59
N PHE A 13 -26.84 -0.25 -33.88
CA PHE A 13 -27.21 -0.63 -32.52
C PHE A 13 -27.56 -2.12 -32.55
N THR A 14 -26.72 -2.92 -31.91
CA THR A 14 -27.05 -4.30 -31.60
C THR A 14 -27.96 -4.21 -30.39
N ILE A 15 -29.28 -4.40 -30.58
CA ILE A 15 -30.19 -4.61 -29.45
C ILE A 15 -29.80 -5.95 -28.84
N LYS A 16 -28.95 -5.91 -27.81
CA LYS A 16 -29.09 -6.87 -26.72
C LYS A 16 -30.25 -6.34 -25.88
N SER A 17 -31.31 -7.13 -25.72
CA SER A 17 -32.24 -6.90 -24.62
C SER A 17 -31.42 -7.06 -23.34
N ALA A 18 -31.05 -5.95 -22.70
CA ALA A 18 -30.75 -6.02 -21.28
C ALA A 18 -32.07 -6.43 -20.62
N ASP A 19 -32.07 -7.54 -19.89
CA ASP A 19 -33.23 -7.90 -19.08
C ASP A 19 -33.49 -6.74 -18.11
N GLU A 20 -34.76 -6.33 -18.00
CA GLU A 20 -35.18 -5.29 -17.05
C GLU A 20 -34.68 -5.66 -15.64
N PRO A 21 -33.98 -4.76 -14.91
CA PRO A 21 -33.53 -5.07 -13.57
C PRO A 21 -34.73 -5.41 -12.68
N GLN A 22 -34.52 -6.32 -11.73
CA GLN A 22 -35.59 -6.69 -10.81
C GLN A 22 -35.93 -5.50 -9.91
N LYS A 23 -37.14 -5.46 -9.36
CA LYS A 23 -37.48 -4.48 -8.32
C LYS A 23 -36.95 -5.00 -6.98
N GLY A 24 -36.10 -4.21 -6.33
CA GLY A 24 -35.62 -4.46 -4.97
C GLY A 24 -36.63 -4.00 -3.92
N GLU A 25 -36.16 -3.46 -2.81
CA GLU A 25 -37.02 -2.93 -1.74
C GLU A 25 -37.93 -1.79 -2.25
N LEU A 26 -39.18 -1.74 -1.79
CA LEU A 26 -40.08 -0.61 -2.05
C LEU A 26 -39.73 0.55 -1.12
N LEU A 27 -39.05 1.56 -1.64
CA LEU A 27 -38.52 2.72 -0.91
C LEU A 27 -39.58 3.78 -0.61
N TYR A 28 -40.55 3.94 -1.50
CA TYR A 28 -41.65 4.89 -1.33
C TYR A 28 -42.88 4.44 -2.12
N SER A 29 -44.07 4.69 -1.57
CA SER A 29 -45.31 4.52 -2.34
C SER A 29 -46.41 5.46 -1.88
N ASP A 30 -47.18 5.99 -2.82
CA ASP A 30 -48.36 6.79 -2.58
C ASP A 30 -49.38 6.55 -3.69
N ASP A 31 -50.58 6.12 -3.31
CA ASP A 31 -51.73 5.97 -4.23
C ASP A 31 -52.60 7.23 -4.29
N PHE A 32 -52.20 8.30 -3.58
CA PHE A 32 -52.86 9.60 -3.50
C PHE A 32 -54.34 9.55 -3.09
N SER A 33 -54.78 8.44 -2.48
CA SER A 33 -56.12 8.31 -1.90
C SER A 33 -56.23 9.00 -0.54
N ASP A 34 -55.10 9.17 0.16
CA ASP A 34 -55.01 9.86 1.46
C ASP A 34 -54.42 11.29 1.32
N PRO A 35 -55.24 12.34 1.51
CA PRO A 35 -54.76 13.72 1.56
C PRO A 35 -53.76 14.00 2.72
N GLY A 36 -53.58 13.06 3.64
CA GLY A 36 -52.61 13.09 4.74
C GLY A 36 -51.19 12.69 4.34
N SER A 37 -50.94 12.17 3.14
CA SER A 37 -49.64 11.60 2.73
C SER A 37 -48.50 12.61 2.60
N GLY A 38 -48.78 13.92 2.75
CA GLY A 38 -47.77 14.96 2.95
C GLY A 38 -47.45 15.82 1.73
N TRP A 39 -48.00 15.51 0.56
CA TRP A 39 -47.75 16.33 -0.64
C TRP A 39 -48.27 17.75 -0.52
N LYS A 40 -47.59 18.66 -1.23
CA LYS A 40 -47.92 20.08 -1.29
C LYS A 40 -49.40 20.30 -1.60
N ARG A 41 -50.06 21.13 -0.79
CA ARG A 41 -51.43 21.60 -0.99
C ARG A 41 -51.43 23.11 -0.97
N SER A 42 -51.74 23.72 -2.10
CA SER A 42 -51.82 25.17 -2.20
C SER A 42 -52.68 25.58 -3.39
N SER A 43 -53.30 26.74 -3.31
CA SER A 43 -53.99 27.36 -4.44
C SER A 43 -53.55 28.83 -4.50
N THR A 44 -52.94 29.22 -5.62
CA THR A 44 -52.52 30.59 -5.90
C THR A 44 -53.20 31.08 -7.19
N SER A 45 -52.88 32.30 -7.61
CA SER A 45 -53.29 32.80 -8.93
C SER A 45 -52.55 32.13 -10.09
N GLU A 46 -51.48 31.38 -9.82
CA GLU A 46 -50.60 30.82 -10.85
C GLU A 46 -50.67 29.29 -10.92
N SER A 47 -50.91 28.62 -9.78
CA SER A 47 -51.00 27.17 -9.72
C SER A 47 -51.90 26.67 -8.59
N ALA A 48 -52.38 25.44 -8.73
CA ALA A 48 -53.08 24.73 -7.68
C ALA A 48 -52.56 23.29 -7.53
N TYR A 49 -52.52 22.81 -6.29
CA TYR A 49 -52.12 21.45 -5.92
C TYR A 49 -53.19 20.88 -5.01
N ALA A 50 -53.80 19.78 -5.39
CA ALA A 50 -54.94 19.23 -4.65
C ALA A 50 -55.08 17.72 -4.85
N TYR A 51 -55.61 17.06 -3.83
CA TYR A 51 -56.12 15.70 -3.95
C TYR A 51 -57.56 15.77 -4.44
N LYS A 52 -57.88 15.17 -5.59
CA LYS A 52 -59.23 15.10 -6.15
C LYS A 52 -59.47 13.71 -6.72
N ASN A 53 -60.66 13.15 -6.46
CA ASN A 53 -61.08 11.86 -7.02
C ASN A 53 -60.07 10.72 -6.82
N GLY A 54 -59.32 10.72 -5.71
CA GLY A 54 -58.30 9.71 -5.40
C GLY A 54 -56.98 9.87 -6.17
N ARG A 55 -56.74 11.03 -6.79
CA ARG A 55 -55.50 11.36 -7.53
C ARG A 55 -54.92 12.67 -7.03
N TYR A 56 -53.64 12.89 -7.28
CA TYR A 56 -52.97 14.15 -7.00
C TYR A 56 -52.91 15.04 -8.23
N HIS A 57 -53.48 16.23 -8.14
CA HIS A 57 -53.62 17.17 -9.26
C HIS A 57 -52.62 18.32 -9.14
N ILE A 58 -51.92 18.59 -10.24
CA ILE A 58 -51.15 19.83 -10.45
C ILE A 58 -51.85 20.62 -11.55
N THR A 59 -52.28 21.84 -11.22
CA THR A 59 -52.89 22.78 -12.16
C THR A 59 -51.97 23.96 -12.40
N VAL A 60 -51.68 24.28 -13.66
CA VAL A 60 -50.86 25.42 -14.08
C VAL A 60 -51.74 26.44 -14.77
N LEU A 61 -52.03 27.57 -14.10
CA LEU A 61 -53.04 28.54 -14.54
C LEU A 61 -52.52 29.62 -15.48
N ILE A 62 -51.20 29.74 -15.62
CA ILE A 62 -50.53 30.76 -16.44
C ILE A 62 -49.66 30.12 -17.53
N PRO A 63 -49.49 30.77 -18.70
CA PRO A 63 -48.69 30.23 -19.80
C PRO A 63 -47.18 30.25 -19.50
N GLN A 64 -46.43 29.41 -20.22
CA GLN A 64 -44.95 29.32 -20.17
C GLN A 64 -44.37 29.07 -18.77
N ARG A 65 -45.04 28.26 -17.95
CA ARG A 65 -44.59 27.96 -16.58
C ARG A 65 -44.59 26.47 -16.30
N SER A 66 -43.68 26.06 -15.42
CA SER A 66 -43.61 24.72 -14.86
C SER A 66 -43.79 24.79 -13.35
N PHE A 67 -44.55 23.84 -12.79
CA PHE A 67 -44.75 23.71 -11.36
C PHE A 67 -44.49 22.29 -10.91
N TYR A 68 -43.85 22.16 -9.75
CA TYR A 68 -43.29 20.91 -9.23
C TYR A 68 -43.88 20.58 -7.85
N ALA A 69 -44.06 19.29 -7.59
CA ALA A 69 -44.36 18.75 -6.27
C ALA A 69 -43.45 17.56 -5.99
N TYR A 70 -42.78 17.55 -4.85
CA TYR A 70 -41.79 16.52 -4.50
C TYR A 70 -42.35 15.51 -3.50
N ILE A 71 -41.75 14.32 -3.47
CA ILE A 71 -41.96 13.35 -2.40
C ILE A 71 -41.72 14.04 -1.04
N PRO A 72 -42.65 13.92 -0.08
CA PRO A 72 -42.53 14.60 1.22
C PRO A 72 -41.29 14.19 2.02
N ASN A 73 -40.91 15.04 2.99
CA ASN A 73 -39.77 14.83 3.90
C ASN A 73 -38.37 14.89 3.25
N ALA A 74 -38.24 15.51 2.07
CA ALA A 74 -36.96 15.69 1.38
C ALA A 74 -36.18 14.38 1.19
N GLN A 75 -36.90 13.30 0.85
CA GLN A 75 -36.31 11.98 0.62
C GLN A 75 -35.50 11.99 -0.69
N THR A 76 -34.25 11.57 -0.60
CA THR A 76 -33.33 11.48 -1.74
C THR A 76 -33.19 10.03 -2.23
N PHE A 77 -32.97 9.88 -3.54
CA PHE A 77 -32.84 8.59 -4.21
C PHE A 77 -31.62 8.64 -5.15
N LYS A 78 -30.78 7.60 -5.10
CA LYS A 78 -29.61 7.43 -5.97
C LYS A 78 -30.00 6.61 -7.20
N ASP A 79 -30.09 5.29 -7.03
CA ASP A 79 -30.55 4.34 -8.04
C ASP A 79 -31.97 3.89 -7.69
N PHE A 80 -32.86 3.94 -8.68
CA PHE A 80 -34.26 3.65 -8.46
C PHE A 80 -34.97 3.16 -9.71
N ILE A 81 -36.02 2.37 -9.49
CA ILE A 81 -37.10 2.16 -10.45
C ILE A 81 -38.28 3.00 -9.93
N VAL A 82 -38.71 4.02 -10.67
CA VAL A 82 -39.90 4.80 -10.35
C VAL A 82 -41.03 4.49 -11.33
N GLU A 83 -42.24 4.28 -10.82
CA GLU A 83 -43.46 4.15 -11.60
C GLU A 83 -44.51 5.12 -11.13
N VAL A 84 -45.23 5.75 -12.06
CA VAL A 84 -46.37 6.61 -11.77
C VAL A 84 -47.39 6.58 -12.92
N GLU A 85 -48.67 6.68 -12.60
CA GLU A 85 -49.74 6.89 -13.57
C GLU A 85 -50.03 8.39 -13.69
N ALA A 86 -49.83 8.96 -14.87
CA ALA A 86 -50.14 10.35 -15.17
C ALA A 86 -51.29 10.46 -16.18
N LYS A 87 -52.18 11.43 -16.00
CA LYS A 87 -53.32 11.70 -16.88
C LYS A 87 -53.46 13.19 -17.12
N ALA A 88 -53.50 13.61 -18.38
CA ALA A 88 -53.91 14.95 -18.75
C ALA A 88 -55.43 15.10 -18.60
N GLU A 89 -55.87 15.81 -17.56
CA GLU A 89 -57.29 16.08 -17.33
C GLU A 89 -57.80 17.19 -18.27
N ALA A 90 -56.97 18.21 -18.46
CA ALA A 90 -57.22 19.32 -19.37
C ALA A 90 -55.88 19.94 -19.77
N VAL A 91 -55.20 19.36 -20.76
CA VAL A 91 -53.90 19.86 -21.27
C VAL A 91 -54.06 20.14 -22.78
N PRO A 92 -53.78 21.35 -23.27
CA PRO A 92 -53.71 21.65 -24.70
C PRO A 92 -52.63 20.83 -25.41
N GLU A 93 -52.62 20.81 -26.76
CA GLU A 93 -51.69 19.99 -27.56
C GLU A 93 -50.18 20.24 -27.28
N ASP A 94 -49.84 21.34 -26.62
CA ASP A 94 -48.47 21.82 -26.36
C ASP A 94 -48.05 21.85 -24.88
N GLY A 95 -48.89 21.35 -23.96
CA GLY A 95 -48.51 21.17 -22.55
C GLY A 95 -47.72 19.88 -22.32
N SER A 96 -46.85 19.86 -21.30
CA SER A 96 -46.04 18.69 -20.95
C SER A 96 -46.05 18.36 -19.46
N TYR A 97 -45.89 17.09 -19.15
CA TYR A 97 -45.91 16.57 -17.79
C TYR A 97 -44.98 15.37 -17.62
N GLY A 98 -44.63 15.05 -16.38
CA GLY A 98 -43.75 13.92 -16.10
C GLY A 98 -43.07 14.01 -14.74
N LEU A 99 -41.80 13.59 -14.72
CA LEU A 99 -41.00 13.45 -13.51
C LEU A 99 -39.79 14.39 -13.55
N VAL A 100 -39.49 15.00 -12.41
CA VAL A 100 -38.17 15.53 -12.08
C VAL A 100 -37.47 14.57 -11.13
N MET A 101 -36.17 14.38 -11.31
CA MET A 101 -35.41 13.33 -10.66
C MET A 101 -34.03 13.80 -10.28
N ARG A 102 -33.46 13.20 -9.23
CA ARG A 102 -32.16 13.56 -8.65
C ARG A 102 -32.06 15.08 -8.43
N THR A 103 -33.14 15.68 -7.93
CA THR A 103 -33.19 17.11 -7.67
C THR A 103 -32.33 17.45 -6.45
N TYR A 104 -31.38 18.37 -6.60
CA TYR A 104 -30.52 18.83 -5.52
C TYR A 104 -30.11 20.29 -5.75
N ASN A 105 -30.26 21.16 -4.75
CA ASN A 105 -29.92 22.58 -4.81
C ASN A 105 -30.47 23.35 -6.03
N GLY A 106 -31.60 22.90 -6.59
CA GLY A 106 -32.24 23.52 -7.77
C GLY A 106 -31.83 22.93 -9.12
N ASP A 107 -30.81 22.06 -9.14
CA ASP A 107 -30.41 21.27 -10.31
C ASP A 107 -31.22 19.97 -10.37
N PHE A 108 -31.58 19.49 -11.56
CA PHE A 108 -32.38 18.26 -11.73
C PHE A 108 -32.33 17.66 -13.14
N TYR A 109 -32.65 16.37 -13.25
CA TYR A 109 -33.08 15.76 -14.51
C TYR A 109 -34.60 15.87 -14.67
N ARG A 110 -35.06 16.05 -15.92
CA ARG A 110 -36.49 16.14 -16.27
C ARG A 110 -36.82 15.21 -17.42
N PHE A 111 -37.69 14.25 -17.16
CA PHE A 111 -38.33 13.43 -18.19
C PHE A 111 -39.75 13.92 -18.43
N GLU A 112 -40.07 14.27 -19.67
CA GLU A 112 -41.37 14.83 -20.01
C GLU A 112 -42.03 14.12 -21.19
N ILE A 113 -43.36 14.05 -21.15
CA ILE A 113 -44.20 13.63 -22.27
C ILE A 113 -45.19 14.75 -22.64
N GLU A 114 -45.51 14.83 -23.92
CA GLU A 114 -46.50 15.75 -24.50
C GLU A 114 -47.73 14.97 -25.01
N GLU A 115 -48.88 15.63 -25.02
CA GLU A 115 -50.16 15.10 -25.53
C GLU A 115 -50.14 14.68 -27.01
N VAL A 116 -49.16 15.15 -27.78
CA VAL A 116 -48.93 14.77 -29.18
C VAL A 116 -48.12 13.48 -29.34
N GLY A 117 -47.90 12.72 -28.27
CA GLY A 117 -47.23 11.42 -28.31
C GLY A 117 -45.72 11.54 -28.46
N LYS A 118 -45.12 12.56 -27.82
CA LYS A 118 -43.67 12.78 -27.82
C LYS A 118 -43.11 12.76 -26.41
N TYR A 119 -41.85 12.38 -26.29
CA TYR A 119 -41.09 12.49 -25.05
C TYR A 119 -39.77 13.22 -25.27
N ALA A 120 -39.24 13.80 -24.19
CA ALA A 120 -37.91 14.39 -24.16
C ALA A 120 -37.26 14.21 -22.77
N PHE A 121 -35.95 14.35 -22.74
CA PHE A 121 -35.15 14.25 -21.51
C PHE A 121 -34.13 15.38 -21.45
N TYR A 122 -34.08 16.08 -20.32
CA TYR A 122 -33.21 17.24 -20.12
C TYR A 122 -32.49 17.13 -18.78
N LYS A 123 -31.40 17.90 -18.67
CA LYS A 123 -30.86 18.31 -17.38
C LYS A 123 -30.89 19.82 -17.25
N TYR A 124 -31.14 20.28 -16.03
CA TYR A 124 -31.04 21.67 -15.63
C TYR A 124 -29.94 21.78 -14.57
N ILE A 125 -28.83 22.44 -14.90
CA ILE A 125 -27.65 22.55 -14.03
C ILE A 125 -27.09 23.96 -14.14
N ASN A 126 -26.72 24.57 -13.01
CA ASN A 126 -26.13 25.92 -12.97
C ASN A 126 -26.99 26.95 -13.72
N GLU A 127 -28.31 26.86 -13.54
CA GLU A 127 -29.31 27.69 -14.21
C GLU A 127 -29.43 27.50 -15.74
N GLU A 128 -28.74 26.51 -16.33
CA GLU A 128 -28.74 26.23 -17.77
C GLU A 128 -29.51 24.95 -18.12
N TRP A 129 -30.27 25.00 -19.23
CA TRP A 129 -30.96 23.84 -19.80
C TRP A 129 -30.10 23.13 -20.84
N LEU A 130 -29.89 21.83 -20.67
CA LEU A 130 -29.25 20.97 -21.67
C LEU A 130 -30.18 19.85 -22.11
N THR A 131 -30.36 19.69 -23.42
CA THR A 131 -31.12 18.60 -24.02
C THR A 131 -30.28 17.32 -24.06
N LEU A 132 -30.74 16.27 -23.39
CA LEU A 132 -30.12 14.94 -23.42
C LEU A 132 -30.80 14.05 -24.46
N VAL A 133 -32.13 14.09 -24.51
CA VAL A 133 -32.95 13.48 -25.56
C VAL A 133 -33.89 14.55 -26.11
N SER A 134 -33.76 14.83 -27.41
CA SER A 134 -34.66 15.75 -28.10
C SER A 134 -36.03 15.12 -28.30
N PHE A 135 -37.07 15.96 -28.46
CA PHE A 135 -38.43 15.49 -28.67
C PHE A 135 -38.54 14.39 -29.73
N THR A 136 -38.90 13.20 -29.26
CA THR A 136 -38.97 11.97 -30.06
C THR A 136 -40.39 11.42 -29.97
N ALA A 137 -40.98 11.11 -31.13
CA ALA A 137 -42.33 10.55 -31.19
C ALA A 137 -42.33 9.06 -30.80
N SER A 138 -43.32 8.63 -30.03
CA SER A 138 -43.54 7.22 -29.70
C SER A 138 -45.03 6.88 -29.71
N SER A 139 -45.37 5.76 -30.35
CA SER A 139 -46.74 5.22 -30.33
C SER A 139 -47.15 4.64 -28.98
N ALA A 140 -46.20 4.44 -28.05
CA ALA A 140 -46.47 3.98 -26.70
C ALA A 140 -47.18 5.02 -25.83
N ILE A 141 -47.04 6.30 -26.17
CA ILE A 141 -47.62 7.41 -25.41
C ILE A 141 -49.06 7.62 -25.89
N GLU A 142 -50.01 7.45 -24.98
CA GLU A 142 -51.42 7.71 -25.27
C GLU A 142 -51.62 9.21 -25.51
N THR A 143 -52.38 9.53 -26.57
CA THR A 143 -52.72 10.92 -26.94
C THR A 143 -54.15 11.23 -26.49
N GLY A 144 -54.38 12.42 -25.90
CA GLY A 144 -55.68 12.79 -25.32
C GLY A 144 -55.83 12.37 -23.86
N PRO A 145 -57.05 12.27 -23.29
CA PRO A 145 -57.28 12.09 -21.85
C PRO A 145 -56.98 10.68 -21.31
N GLY A 146 -56.13 9.93 -22.01
CA GLY A 146 -55.64 8.62 -21.63
C GLY A 146 -54.72 8.68 -20.40
N ILE A 147 -54.55 7.54 -19.75
CA ILE A 147 -53.59 7.39 -18.65
C ILE A 147 -52.29 6.85 -19.23
N ASN A 148 -51.19 7.57 -18.97
CA ASN A 148 -49.84 7.16 -19.31
C ASN A 148 -49.14 6.60 -18.06
N LYS A 149 -48.70 5.34 -18.12
CA LYS A 149 -47.87 4.70 -17.08
C LYS A 149 -46.41 4.99 -17.38
N ILE A 150 -45.83 5.92 -16.63
CA ILE A 150 -44.43 6.30 -16.79
C ILE A 150 -43.61 5.42 -15.85
N LYS A 151 -42.59 4.76 -16.39
CA LYS A 151 -41.57 4.03 -15.62
C LYS A 151 -40.18 4.52 -16.02
N ILE A 152 -39.37 4.88 -15.04
CA ILE A 152 -37.97 5.28 -15.26
C ILE A 152 -37.08 4.43 -14.37
N ILE A 153 -36.04 3.88 -14.98
CA ILE A 153 -34.98 3.16 -14.29
C ILE A 153 -33.75 4.05 -14.31
N ALA A 154 -33.31 4.52 -13.15
CA ALA A 154 -32.05 5.22 -12.96
C ALA A 154 -31.08 4.26 -12.27
N GLN A 155 -30.01 3.86 -12.96
CA GLN A 155 -28.99 2.96 -12.45
C GLN A 155 -27.61 3.50 -12.80
N GLY A 156 -26.84 3.92 -11.79
CA GLY A 156 -25.60 4.67 -11.98
C GLY A 156 -25.85 5.92 -12.82
N ASP A 157 -25.15 6.02 -13.95
CA ASP A 157 -25.28 7.15 -14.89
C ASP A 157 -26.35 6.90 -15.97
N THR A 158 -27.06 5.78 -15.95
CA THR A 158 -27.97 5.35 -17.03
C THR A 158 -29.43 5.53 -16.66
N PHE A 159 -30.20 6.12 -17.57
CA PHE A 159 -31.64 6.30 -17.49
C PHE A 159 -32.33 5.53 -18.60
N THR A 160 -33.20 4.59 -18.24
CA THR A 160 -34.04 3.85 -19.19
C THR A 160 -35.50 4.26 -19.01
N PHE A 161 -36.15 4.68 -20.09
CA PHE A 161 -37.51 5.22 -20.06
C PHE A 161 -38.51 4.24 -20.64
N TYR A 162 -39.63 4.05 -19.96
CA TYR A 162 -40.75 3.25 -20.42
C TYR A 162 -42.04 4.04 -20.27
N VAL A 163 -42.92 3.93 -21.26
CA VAL A 163 -44.30 4.42 -21.17
C VAL A 163 -45.25 3.31 -21.59
N ASN A 164 -46.29 3.08 -20.80
CA ASN A 164 -47.32 2.06 -21.06
C ASN A 164 -46.75 0.63 -21.30
N GLY A 165 -45.62 0.34 -20.67
CA GLY A 165 -44.94 -0.96 -20.75
C GLY A 165 -43.98 -1.11 -21.94
N GLU A 166 -43.88 -0.12 -22.82
CA GLU A 166 -42.93 -0.12 -23.95
C GLU A 166 -41.71 0.75 -23.61
N GLN A 167 -40.50 0.23 -23.89
CA GLN A 167 -39.26 0.96 -23.71
C GLN A 167 -39.12 2.03 -24.80
N LEU A 168 -39.02 3.29 -24.40
CA LEU A 168 -38.85 4.43 -25.31
C LEU A 168 -37.39 4.62 -25.72
N GLY A 169 -36.46 4.47 -24.79
CA GLY A 169 -35.04 4.65 -25.04
C GLY A 169 -34.20 4.66 -23.76
N GLU A 170 -32.91 4.87 -23.96
CA GLU A 170 -31.91 4.95 -22.90
C GLU A 170 -31.02 6.18 -23.11
N CYS A 171 -30.58 6.80 -22.03
CA CYS A 171 -29.65 7.92 -22.02
C CYS A 171 -28.67 7.76 -20.87
N SER A 172 -27.42 8.20 -21.03
CA SER A 172 -26.46 8.23 -19.92
C SER A 172 -25.92 9.64 -19.68
N ASP A 173 -25.97 10.08 -18.43
CA ASP A 173 -25.43 11.36 -17.96
C ASP A 173 -25.09 11.26 -16.47
N ARG A 174 -23.90 11.76 -16.10
CA ARG A 174 -23.30 11.61 -14.77
C ARG A 174 -23.34 12.87 -13.90
N SER A 175 -24.10 13.88 -14.33
CA SER A 175 -24.04 15.20 -13.69
C SER A 175 -24.76 15.26 -12.33
N LEU A 176 -25.76 14.42 -12.10
CA LEU A 176 -26.41 14.28 -10.79
C LEU A 176 -26.51 12.79 -10.42
N SER A 177 -25.96 12.41 -9.28
CA SER A 177 -25.87 11.01 -8.81
C SER A 177 -27.02 10.60 -7.89
N SER A 178 -27.59 11.56 -7.15
CA SER A 178 -28.73 11.36 -6.26
C SER A 178 -29.54 12.64 -6.05
N GLY A 179 -30.75 12.52 -5.50
CA GLY A 179 -31.56 13.67 -5.10
C GLY A 179 -33.05 13.35 -5.02
N GLU A 180 -33.89 14.36 -4.84
CA GLU A 180 -35.34 14.17 -4.68
C GLU A 180 -36.00 13.72 -6.01
N ILE A 181 -37.14 13.04 -5.90
CA ILE A 181 -38.04 12.74 -7.01
C ILE A 181 -39.30 13.60 -6.86
N GLY A 182 -39.77 14.18 -7.97
CA GLY A 182 -40.96 15.00 -8.01
C GLY A 182 -41.78 14.84 -9.28
N LEU A 183 -43.04 15.25 -9.19
CA LEU A 183 -44.00 15.33 -10.26
C LEU A 183 -44.04 16.77 -10.78
N PHE A 184 -44.28 16.95 -12.08
CA PHE A 184 -44.47 18.29 -12.62
C PHE A 184 -45.53 18.33 -13.73
N ALA A 185 -46.10 19.53 -13.89
CA ALA A 185 -46.89 19.91 -15.05
C ALA A 185 -46.40 21.25 -15.57
N SER A 186 -46.49 21.45 -16.89
CA SER A 186 -46.07 22.70 -17.53
C SER A 186 -46.91 23.09 -18.73
N THR A 187 -47.04 24.40 -18.90
CA THR A 187 -47.77 25.07 -19.97
C THR A 187 -46.82 25.71 -20.98
N ARG A 188 -47.26 25.84 -22.23
CA ARG A 188 -46.54 26.58 -23.28
C ARG A 188 -47.31 27.82 -23.74
N ASP A 189 -48.23 27.74 -24.70
CA ASP A 189 -48.88 28.94 -25.26
C ASP A 189 -50.18 29.35 -24.51
N GLY A 190 -50.83 28.42 -23.82
CA GLY A 190 -52.03 28.63 -22.98
C GLY A 190 -51.78 28.42 -21.48
N GLY A 191 -52.73 28.81 -20.63
CA GLY A 191 -52.76 28.43 -19.22
C GLY A 191 -54.05 27.68 -18.89
N GLY A 192 -54.08 26.97 -17.77
CA GLY A 192 -55.21 26.15 -17.33
C GLY A 192 -54.94 24.64 -17.39
N ASP A 193 -53.69 24.23 -17.61
CA ASP A 193 -53.32 22.83 -17.76
C ASP A 193 -53.51 22.08 -16.44
N GLU A 194 -54.25 20.98 -16.45
CA GLU A 194 -54.45 20.12 -15.28
C GLU A 194 -54.00 18.70 -15.57
N VAL A 195 -53.09 18.19 -14.73
CA VAL A 195 -52.55 16.84 -14.80
C VAL A 195 -52.78 16.16 -13.46
N SER A 196 -53.26 14.91 -13.50
CA SER A 196 -53.49 14.09 -12.31
C SER A 196 -52.58 12.87 -12.26
N PHE A 197 -52.01 12.60 -11.09
CA PHE A 197 -51.07 11.53 -10.82
C PHE A 197 -51.63 10.53 -9.82
N ASP A 198 -51.24 9.26 -9.96
CA ASP A 198 -51.72 8.15 -9.14
C ASP A 198 -50.67 7.04 -9.10
N ASN A 199 -50.76 6.15 -8.11
CA ASN A 199 -49.96 4.94 -7.97
C ASN A 199 -48.44 5.18 -8.07
N LEU A 200 -47.92 6.24 -7.45
CA LEU A 200 -46.49 6.52 -7.42
C LEU A 200 -45.79 5.48 -6.54
N LYS A 201 -44.78 4.82 -7.09
CA LYS A 201 -43.94 3.86 -6.37
C LYS A 201 -42.49 4.01 -6.78
N VAL A 202 -41.60 3.93 -5.81
CA VAL A 202 -40.16 3.97 -6.00
C VAL A 202 -39.58 2.71 -5.38
N TRP A 203 -38.85 1.93 -6.16
CA TRP A 203 -38.13 0.75 -5.71
C TRP A 203 -36.63 0.98 -5.87
N GLU A 204 -35.86 0.25 -5.07
CA GLU A 204 -34.47 -0.01 -5.36
C GLU A 204 -34.31 -0.79 -6.67
N VAL A 205 -33.22 -0.57 -7.38
CA VAL A 205 -32.84 -1.39 -8.54
C VAL A 205 -32.30 -2.72 -8.03
N GLY A 206 -33.12 -3.77 -8.09
CA GLY A 206 -32.76 -5.12 -7.68
C GLY A 206 -31.77 -5.75 -8.66
N THR A 207 -30.67 -6.26 -8.13
CA THR A 207 -29.68 -7.01 -8.91
C THR A 207 -30.30 -8.34 -9.38
N ALA A 208 -30.17 -8.63 -10.67
CA ALA A 208 -30.56 -9.93 -11.21
C ALA A 208 -29.70 -11.02 -10.59
N GLY A 209 -30.21 -11.71 -9.57
CA GLY A 209 -29.76 -13.02 -9.10
C GLY A 209 -28.25 -13.29 -9.22
N VAL A 210 -27.41 -12.40 -8.72
CA VAL A 210 -26.07 -12.80 -8.30
C VAL A 210 -26.30 -13.32 -6.89
N ALA A 211 -26.19 -14.63 -6.70
CA ALA A 211 -26.30 -15.21 -5.37
C ALA A 211 -25.42 -14.38 -4.42
N GLU A 212 -26.00 -13.92 -3.32
CA GLU A 212 -25.27 -13.27 -2.23
C GLU A 212 -24.03 -14.13 -1.96
N VAL A 213 -22.85 -13.53 -2.12
CA VAL A 213 -21.62 -14.29 -1.93
C VAL A 213 -21.59 -14.68 -0.45
N ALA A 214 -21.32 -15.96 -0.16
CA ALA A 214 -21.39 -16.47 1.20
C ALA A 214 -20.59 -15.58 2.17
N SER A 215 -21.07 -15.42 3.41
CA SER A 215 -20.36 -14.70 4.46
C SER A 215 -18.90 -15.16 4.54
N GLY A 216 -17.97 -14.21 4.71
CA GLY A 216 -16.53 -14.48 4.70
C GLY A 216 -15.92 -14.72 3.30
N SER A 217 -16.59 -14.31 2.23
CA SER A 217 -16.09 -14.48 0.86
C SER A 217 -14.97 -13.51 0.49
N HIS A 218 -14.20 -13.85 -0.55
CA HIS A 218 -13.16 -12.99 -1.12
C HIS A 218 -13.60 -12.46 -2.50
N LEU A 219 -13.65 -11.14 -2.65
CA LEU A 219 -13.95 -10.45 -3.89
C LEU A 219 -12.74 -9.64 -4.34
N THR A 220 -12.57 -9.48 -5.65
CA THR A 220 -11.54 -8.60 -6.23
C THR A 220 -12.22 -7.56 -7.11
N VAL A 221 -11.84 -6.29 -6.92
CA VAL A 221 -12.23 -5.15 -7.75
C VAL A 221 -11.02 -4.71 -8.57
N ARG A 222 -11.18 -4.63 -9.89
CA ARG A 222 -10.16 -4.19 -10.84
C ARG A 222 -10.47 -2.80 -11.38
N PRO A 223 -9.47 -2.09 -11.95
CA PRO A 223 -9.71 -0.79 -12.57
C PRO A 223 -10.84 -0.82 -13.61
N GLY A 224 -11.82 0.06 -13.43
CA GLY A 224 -13.03 0.13 -14.25
C GLY A 224 -14.26 -0.59 -13.68
N GLU A 225 -14.08 -1.38 -12.61
CA GLU A 225 -15.17 -1.92 -11.79
C GLU A 225 -15.46 -0.95 -10.62
N SER A 226 -16.68 -0.98 -10.07
CA SER A 226 -17.05 -0.19 -8.89
C SER A 226 -16.72 -0.93 -7.60
N ILE A 227 -16.16 -0.19 -6.64
CA ILE A 227 -15.95 -0.66 -5.27
C ILE A 227 -17.31 -0.85 -4.58
N GLN A 228 -18.24 0.10 -4.78
CA GLN A 228 -19.58 0.01 -4.20
C GLN A 228 -20.32 -1.26 -4.65
N ASP A 229 -20.29 -1.59 -5.94
CA ASP A 229 -20.92 -2.81 -6.46
C ASP A 229 -20.35 -4.09 -5.81
N ALA A 230 -19.09 -4.08 -5.40
CA ALA A 230 -18.49 -5.21 -4.70
C ALA A 230 -18.96 -5.29 -3.25
N ILE A 231 -19.07 -4.15 -2.56
CA ILE A 231 -19.62 -4.06 -1.19
C ILE A 231 -21.07 -4.53 -1.19
N ASP A 232 -21.87 -4.07 -2.15
CA ASP A 232 -23.29 -4.40 -2.26
C ASP A 232 -23.51 -5.90 -2.49
N ARG A 233 -22.61 -6.57 -3.21
CA ARG A 233 -22.64 -8.02 -3.46
C ARG A 233 -22.03 -8.88 -2.34
N ALA A 234 -21.13 -8.32 -1.54
CA ALA A 234 -20.43 -9.07 -0.51
C ALA A 234 -21.36 -9.44 0.66
N GLY A 235 -21.21 -10.63 1.23
CA GLY A 235 -21.82 -10.97 2.52
C GLY A 235 -21.04 -10.36 3.70
N GLU A 236 -21.64 -10.32 4.89
CA GLU A 236 -20.95 -9.93 6.14
C GLU A 236 -19.65 -10.72 6.35
N GLY A 237 -18.63 -10.06 6.90
CA GLY A 237 -17.30 -10.60 7.15
C GLY A 237 -16.44 -10.85 5.91
N SER A 238 -16.89 -10.47 4.72
CA SER A 238 -16.14 -10.70 3.48
C SER A 238 -14.86 -9.86 3.42
N THR A 239 -13.93 -10.26 2.55
CA THR A 239 -12.78 -9.46 2.14
C THR A 239 -12.97 -8.99 0.71
N ILE A 240 -12.82 -7.69 0.48
CA ILE A 240 -12.86 -7.06 -0.84
C ILE A 240 -11.48 -6.47 -1.11
N GLU A 241 -10.75 -7.07 -2.06
CA GLU A 241 -9.47 -6.56 -2.54
C GLU A 241 -9.65 -5.64 -3.73
N VAL A 242 -9.31 -4.37 -3.55
CA VAL A 242 -9.35 -3.35 -4.60
C VAL A 242 -7.95 -3.18 -5.18
N GLN A 243 -7.78 -3.55 -6.44
CA GLN A 243 -6.49 -3.47 -7.13
C GLN A 243 -6.13 -2.02 -7.47
N SER A 244 -4.83 -1.73 -7.56
CA SER A 244 -4.30 -0.39 -7.88
C SER A 244 -4.97 0.21 -9.12
N GLY A 245 -5.49 1.42 -8.98
CA GLY A 245 -6.24 2.14 -10.00
C GLY A 245 -6.86 3.40 -9.40
N THR A 246 -7.46 4.24 -10.24
CA THR A 246 -8.25 5.39 -9.77
C THR A 246 -9.73 5.07 -9.92
N TYR A 247 -10.44 5.10 -8.81
CA TYR A 247 -11.86 4.86 -8.67
C TYR A 247 -12.53 6.20 -8.38
N ARG A 248 -13.25 6.72 -9.37
CA ARG A 248 -13.98 8.00 -9.26
C ARG A 248 -15.39 7.70 -8.80
N GLU A 249 -15.54 7.53 -7.49
CA GLU A 249 -16.81 7.24 -6.84
C GLU A 249 -16.74 7.71 -5.38
N ASN A 250 -17.88 7.70 -4.71
CA ASN A 250 -17.97 7.85 -3.25
C ASN A 250 -18.44 6.49 -2.71
N VAL A 251 -17.63 5.90 -1.83
CA VAL A 251 -17.81 4.53 -1.33
C VAL A 251 -18.44 4.58 0.06
N ASP A 252 -19.57 3.90 0.24
CA ASP A 252 -20.20 3.70 1.54
C ASP A 252 -20.09 2.22 1.95
N VAL A 253 -19.32 1.97 3.00
CA VAL A 253 -19.09 0.63 3.54
C VAL A 253 -20.19 0.33 4.57
N THR A 254 -21.25 -0.29 4.08
CA THR A 254 -22.50 -0.55 4.81
C THR A 254 -22.56 -1.91 5.51
N LYS A 255 -21.49 -2.71 5.41
CA LYS A 255 -21.39 -4.06 5.99
C LYS A 255 -20.09 -4.21 6.77
N SER A 256 -20.07 -5.05 7.80
CA SER A 256 -18.85 -5.37 8.54
C SER A 256 -17.95 -6.25 7.67
N LEU A 257 -16.89 -5.68 7.12
CA LEU A 257 -16.03 -6.38 6.15
C LEU A 257 -14.59 -5.83 6.15
N ILE A 258 -13.70 -6.54 5.45
CA ILE A 258 -12.35 -6.08 5.17
C ILE A 258 -12.34 -5.47 3.77
N LEU A 259 -12.15 -4.15 3.68
CA LEU A 259 -11.91 -3.44 2.44
C LEU A 259 -10.40 -3.16 2.35
N ARG A 260 -9.72 -3.84 1.41
CA ARG A 260 -8.26 -3.83 1.30
C ARG A 260 -7.78 -3.34 -0.07
N GLY A 261 -6.97 -2.29 -0.09
CA GLY A 261 -6.31 -1.78 -1.26
C GLY A 261 -5.00 -2.50 -1.54
N VAL A 262 -4.87 -3.07 -2.74
CA VAL A 262 -3.65 -3.72 -3.23
C VAL A 262 -2.93 -2.74 -4.15
N GLY A 263 -1.78 -2.23 -3.71
CA GLY A 263 -1.00 -1.23 -4.47
C GLY A 263 -1.57 0.18 -4.37
N ASN A 264 -2.17 0.55 -3.23
CA ASN A 264 -2.70 1.90 -2.93
C ASN A 264 -3.68 2.44 -4.00
N PRO A 265 -4.80 1.75 -4.28
CA PRO A 265 -5.86 2.32 -5.12
C PRO A 265 -6.28 3.70 -4.63
N VAL A 266 -6.54 4.60 -5.57
CA VAL A 266 -7.00 5.97 -5.31
C VAL A 266 -8.52 6.00 -5.40
N VAL A 267 -9.21 6.33 -4.32
CA VAL A 267 -10.63 6.70 -4.33
C VAL A 267 -10.70 8.23 -4.39
N GLU A 268 -11.15 8.73 -5.53
CA GLU A 268 -11.30 10.16 -5.78
C GLU A 268 -12.77 10.53 -5.67
N ALA A 269 -13.13 11.28 -4.63
CA ALA A 269 -14.50 11.69 -4.38
C ALA A 269 -15.07 12.46 -5.59
N SER A 270 -16.29 12.11 -5.97
CA SER A 270 -16.93 12.61 -7.21
C SER A 270 -17.74 13.88 -7.00
N ASP A 271 -18.07 14.18 -5.75
CA ASP A 271 -18.85 15.33 -5.30
C ASP A 271 -18.41 15.79 -3.90
N ASN A 272 -19.20 16.68 -3.28
CA ASN A 272 -18.94 17.20 -1.94
C ASN A 272 -19.37 16.22 -0.84
N HIS A 273 -18.85 14.99 -0.88
CA HIS A 273 -18.98 13.96 0.15
C HIS A 273 -17.64 13.27 0.38
N SER A 274 -17.59 12.44 1.41
CA SER A 274 -16.42 11.63 1.76
C SER A 274 -16.08 10.66 0.64
N ALA A 275 -14.78 10.44 0.40
CA ALA A 275 -14.35 9.46 -0.60
C ALA A 275 -14.72 8.05 -0.13
N ILE A 276 -14.48 7.76 1.15
CA ILE A 276 -14.89 6.52 1.81
C ILE A 276 -15.61 6.86 3.13
N LEU A 277 -16.87 6.44 3.24
CA LEU A 277 -17.69 6.50 4.45
C LEU A 277 -17.80 5.10 5.07
N LEU A 278 -17.52 4.97 6.36
CA LEU A 278 -17.73 3.76 7.13
C LEU A 278 -19.04 3.86 7.91
N SER A 279 -20.09 3.22 7.40
CA SER A 279 -21.43 3.21 8.01
C SER A 279 -21.68 1.97 8.88
N ALA A 280 -20.92 0.89 8.68
CA ALA A 280 -21.00 -0.33 9.48
C ALA A 280 -19.87 -0.42 10.52
N ASP A 281 -20.18 -1.06 11.65
CA ASP A 281 -19.21 -1.35 12.71
C ASP A 281 -18.22 -2.45 12.29
N GLU A 282 -17.07 -2.49 12.96
CA GLU A 282 -16.05 -3.54 12.81
C GLU A 282 -15.48 -3.69 11.38
N VAL A 283 -15.47 -2.60 10.59
CA VAL A 283 -14.84 -2.56 9.26
C VAL A 283 -13.32 -2.45 9.38
N VAL A 284 -12.60 -3.17 8.54
CA VAL A 284 -11.15 -2.96 8.33
C VAL A 284 -10.96 -2.24 7.00
N LEU A 285 -10.51 -0.99 7.05
CA LEU A 285 -10.11 -0.20 5.89
C LEU A 285 -8.58 -0.12 5.82
N ASP A 286 -7.99 -0.78 4.82
CA ASP A 286 -6.55 -1.00 4.73
C ASP A 286 -5.99 -0.62 3.36
N GLY A 287 -5.06 0.34 3.29
CA GLY A 287 -4.22 0.53 2.09
C GLY A 287 -4.85 1.33 0.93
N PHE A 288 -5.66 2.35 1.20
CA PHE A 288 -6.23 3.24 0.18
C PHE A 288 -5.56 4.61 0.15
N THR A 289 -5.52 5.23 -1.02
CA THR A 289 -5.37 6.69 -1.12
C THR A 289 -6.74 7.31 -1.32
N VAL A 290 -7.12 8.28 -0.50
CA VAL A 290 -8.35 9.06 -0.68
C VAL A 290 -8.00 10.51 -1.00
N THR A 291 -8.76 11.12 -1.89
CA THR A 291 -8.53 12.51 -2.30
C THR A 291 -9.80 13.19 -2.82
N ASN A 292 -9.76 14.53 -2.85
CA ASN A 292 -10.79 15.41 -3.40
C ASN A 292 -12.13 15.37 -2.65
N ALA A 293 -12.14 14.91 -1.39
CA ALA A 293 -13.34 14.88 -0.56
C ALA A 293 -13.59 16.23 0.13
N GLY A 294 -14.84 16.70 0.05
CA GLY A 294 -15.26 17.95 0.65
C GLY A 294 -14.74 19.20 -0.08
N VAL A 295 -15.18 20.37 0.40
CA VAL A 295 -14.68 21.68 0.00
C VAL A 295 -14.24 22.44 1.24
N VAL A 296 -13.30 23.37 1.09
CA VAL A 296 -12.75 24.14 2.22
C VAL A 296 -13.85 24.68 3.14
N GLY A 297 -13.85 24.24 4.40
CA GLY A 297 -14.80 24.65 5.43
C GLY A 297 -16.08 23.83 5.48
N SER A 298 -16.14 22.70 4.76
CA SER A 298 -17.10 21.64 5.04
C SER A 298 -16.73 20.90 6.34
N VAL A 299 -17.51 19.90 6.74
CA VAL A 299 -17.14 19.01 7.86
C VAL A 299 -17.15 17.59 7.31
N ILE A 300 -16.27 17.36 6.33
CA ILE A 300 -16.24 16.14 5.51
C ILE A 300 -14.81 15.62 5.50
N GLY A 301 -14.65 14.30 5.69
CA GLY A 301 -13.36 13.61 5.67
C GLY A 301 -13.07 12.95 4.33
N GLY A 302 -11.80 12.80 3.95
CA GLY A 302 -11.40 11.84 2.91
C GLY A 302 -11.87 10.44 3.27
N ILE A 303 -11.55 10.03 4.49
CA ILE A 303 -12.15 8.89 5.17
C ILE A 303 -13.02 9.42 6.31
N GLU A 304 -14.28 9.01 6.34
CA GLU A 304 -15.22 9.37 7.38
C GLU A 304 -15.80 8.12 8.04
N ALA A 305 -15.92 8.12 9.37
CA ALA A 305 -16.52 7.03 10.12
C ALA A 305 -17.67 7.54 10.99
N HIS A 306 -18.86 6.96 10.76
CA HIS A 306 -20.09 7.15 11.55
C HIS A 306 -20.43 5.88 12.35
N SER A 307 -19.44 5.00 12.51
CA SER A 307 -19.53 3.66 13.08
C SER A 307 -18.37 3.39 14.04
N SER A 308 -18.50 2.32 14.83
CA SER A 308 -17.60 1.98 15.94
C SER A 308 -16.84 0.68 15.70
N GLY A 309 -15.74 0.47 16.42
CA GLY A 309 -14.96 -0.78 16.35
C GLY A 309 -14.15 -0.97 15.06
N ASN A 310 -14.03 0.07 14.22
CA ASN A 310 -13.33 -0.02 12.93
C ASN A 310 -11.81 0.02 13.09
N ILE A 311 -11.11 -0.55 12.12
CA ILE A 311 -9.65 -0.45 11.96
C ILE A 311 -9.36 0.30 10.66
N ILE A 312 -8.89 1.54 10.77
CA ILE A 312 -8.48 2.39 9.65
C ILE A 312 -6.96 2.42 9.64
N ARG A 313 -6.33 1.74 8.68
CA ARG A 313 -4.87 1.59 8.65
C ARG A 313 -4.21 1.69 7.28
N ASN A 314 -2.95 2.11 7.28
CA ASN A 314 -2.12 2.19 6.07
C ASN A 314 -2.72 3.02 4.92
N ASN A 315 -3.64 3.94 5.22
CA ASN A 315 -4.27 4.79 4.21
C ASN A 315 -3.50 6.10 4.05
N ILE A 316 -3.62 6.69 2.86
CA ILE A 316 -3.14 8.04 2.55
C ILE A 316 -4.37 8.92 2.37
N ALA A 317 -4.59 9.89 3.27
CA ALA A 317 -5.67 10.87 3.12
C ALA A 317 -5.07 12.23 2.77
N ASN A 318 -5.30 12.69 1.53
CA ASN A 318 -4.67 13.90 1.03
C ASN A 318 -5.54 14.76 0.11
N LYS A 319 -5.36 16.08 0.23
CA LYS A 319 -6.11 17.09 -0.55
C LYS A 319 -7.62 16.97 -0.33
N ASP A 320 -8.01 16.60 0.87
CA ASP A 320 -9.40 16.61 1.35
C ASP A 320 -9.60 17.86 2.23
N ASP A 321 -10.84 18.14 2.61
CA ASP A 321 -11.13 19.16 3.62
C ASP A 321 -10.59 18.73 4.99
N HIS A 322 -11.08 17.60 5.50
CA HIS A 322 -10.44 16.84 6.59
C HIS A 322 -9.86 15.53 6.07
N GLY A 323 -8.73 15.07 6.62
CA GLY A 323 -8.14 13.80 6.17
C GLY A 323 -8.94 12.58 6.65
N ILE A 324 -8.99 12.37 7.96
CA ILE A 324 -9.78 11.32 8.62
C ILE A 324 -10.71 11.96 9.63
N LEU A 325 -12.02 11.74 9.50
CA LEU A 325 -13.05 12.28 10.38
C LEU A 325 -13.84 11.18 11.08
N LEU A 326 -13.97 11.28 12.41
CA LEU A 326 -14.85 10.46 13.23
C LEU A 326 -16.00 11.32 13.75
N TRP A 327 -17.23 10.85 13.58
CA TRP A 327 -18.42 11.51 14.09
C TRP A 327 -19.29 10.56 14.90
N HIS A 328 -19.54 10.85 16.19
CA HIS A 328 -20.27 9.96 17.12
C HIS A 328 -19.76 8.51 17.12
N SER A 329 -18.45 8.32 16.94
CA SER A 329 -17.84 7.03 16.62
C SER A 329 -16.81 6.63 17.67
N SER A 330 -16.98 5.44 18.25
CA SER A 330 -16.20 4.98 19.41
C SER A 330 -15.44 3.69 19.14
N ASP A 331 -14.44 3.40 19.99
CA ASP A 331 -13.71 2.13 19.98
C ASP A 331 -12.99 1.81 18.65
N ASN A 332 -12.68 2.82 17.83
CA ASN A 332 -11.95 2.67 16.57
C ASN A 332 -10.43 2.70 16.76
N ILE A 333 -9.71 2.05 15.85
CA ILE A 333 -8.24 2.05 15.75
C ILE A 333 -7.85 2.78 14.46
N ILE A 334 -7.14 3.90 14.57
CA ILE A 334 -6.57 4.66 13.47
C ILE A 334 -5.05 4.53 13.54
N THR A 335 -4.44 3.74 12.66
CA THR A 335 -3.00 3.45 12.77
C THR A 335 -2.23 3.33 11.46
N GLY A 336 -0.97 3.80 11.44
CA GLY A 336 -0.12 3.68 10.24
C GLY A 336 -0.59 4.50 9.04
N ASN A 337 -1.51 5.46 9.23
CA ASN A 337 -2.01 6.28 8.14
C ASN A 337 -1.08 7.49 7.89
N THR A 338 -1.01 7.93 6.63
CA THR A 338 -0.38 9.19 6.24
C THR A 338 -1.45 10.21 5.91
N VAL A 339 -1.61 11.22 6.76
CA VAL A 339 -2.67 12.22 6.63
C VAL A 339 -2.04 13.57 6.33
N THR A 340 -2.13 14.02 5.07
CA THR A 340 -1.30 15.13 4.61
C THR A 340 -1.95 16.06 3.60
N GLY A 341 -1.64 17.36 3.70
CA GLY A 341 -2.05 18.33 2.68
C GLY A 341 -3.55 18.57 2.62
N ASN A 342 -4.25 18.44 3.75
CA ASN A 342 -5.69 18.69 3.84
C ASN A 342 -5.96 20.16 4.21
N ALA A 343 -7.09 20.69 3.74
CA ALA A 343 -7.44 22.11 3.83
C ALA A 343 -7.77 22.57 5.26
N GLU A 344 -8.10 21.64 6.16
CA GLU A 344 -8.34 21.90 7.57
C GLU A 344 -7.57 20.88 8.42
N ARG A 345 -8.27 20.10 9.24
CA ARG A 345 -7.67 19.16 10.20
C ARG A 345 -7.20 17.86 9.52
N GLY A 346 -6.08 17.31 9.98
CA GLY A 346 -5.63 15.99 9.56
C GLY A 346 -6.57 14.89 10.06
N ILE A 347 -6.49 14.58 11.36
CA ILE A 347 -7.39 13.63 12.04
C ILE A 347 -8.33 14.40 12.97
N TYR A 348 -9.64 14.24 12.79
CA TYR A 348 -10.64 14.97 13.55
C TYR A 348 -11.63 14.03 14.25
N LEU A 349 -11.66 14.08 15.58
CA LEU A 349 -12.68 13.43 16.40
C LEU A 349 -13.72 14.47 16.82
N LEU A 350 -14.93 14.33 16.28
CA LEU A 350 -16.02 15.29 16.42
C LEU A 350 -17.19 14.67 17.17
N ASN A 351 -17.48 15.17 18.37
CA ASN A 351 -18.62 14.79 19.21
C ASN A 351 -18.67 13.32 19.64
N GLU A 352 -18.56 13.09 20.94
CA GLU A 352 -18.81 11.80 21.60
C GLU A 352 -18.01 10.63 21.02
N CYS A 353 -16.85 10.91 20.42
CA CYS A 353 -15.96 9.91 19.86
C CYS A 353 -15.07 9.34 20.97
N ASN A 354 -15.51 8.26 21.64
CA ASN A 354 -14.88 7.79 22.87
C ASN A 354 -14.03 6.53 22.65
N ARG A 355 -13.01 6.33 23.50
CA ARG A 355 -12.20 5.09 23.53
C ARG A 355 -11.51 4.72 22.20
N ASN A 356 -11.28 5.70 21.33
CA ASN A 356 -10.54 5.51 20.09
C ASN A 356 -9.02 5.46 20.36
N ASN A 357 -8.29 4.70 19.55
CA ASN A 357 -6.83 4.61 19.57
C ASN A 357 -6.25 5.16 18.27
N ILE A 358 -5.52 6.27 18.37
CA ILE A 358 -4.85 6.95 17.27
C ILE A 358 -3.35 6.75 17.48
N SER A 359 -2.72 5.83 16.74
CA SER A 359 -1.32 5.51 16.95
C SER A 359 -0.51 5.34 15.67
N ASP A 360 0.78 5.69 15.72
CA ASP A 360 1.72 5.44 14.63
C ASP A 360 1.32 6.07 13.29
N ASN A 361 0.53 7.15 13.32
CA ASN A 361 0.17 7.91 12.12
C ASN A 361 1.21 8.99 11.85
N THR A 362 1.41 9.30 10.57
CA THR A 362 2.15 10.47 10.11
C THR A 362 1.16 11.55 9.69
N VAL A 363 1.09 12.65 10.43
CA VAL A 363 0.10 13.72 10.20
C VAL A 363 0.82 15.02 9.90
N SER A 364 0.75 15.48 8.65
CA SER A 364 1.63 16.54 8.20
C SER A 364 1.05 17.54 7.22
N SER A 365 1.56 18.76 7.22
CA SER A 365 1.26 19.74 6.17
C SER A 365 -0.24 19.99 5.97
N ASN A 366 -1.05 19.86 7.02
CA ASN A 366 -2.45 20.22 7.00
C ASN A 366 -2.61 21.71 7.35
N ASP A 367 -3.57 22.39 6.72
CA ASP A 367 -3.77 23.83 6.88
C ASP A 367 -4.38 24.21 8.25
N GLY A 368 -5.01 23.25 8.93
CA GLY A 368 -5.50 23.35 10.30
C GLY A 368 -4.63 22.60 11.32
N ASP A 369 -5.29 21.96 12.28
CA ASP A 369 -4.62 21.12 13.30
C ASP A 369 -4.20 19.77 12.71
N GLY A 370 -3.10 19.20 13.18
CA GLY A 370 -2.73 17.83 12.85
C GLY A 370 -3.79 16.85 13.35
N ILE A 371 -3.92 16.75 14.68
CA ILE A 371 -4.95 15.95 15.34
C ILE A 371 -5.81 16.88 16.20
N TYR A 372 -7.12 16.91 15.97
CA TYR A 372 -8.08 17.65 16.79
C TYR A 372 -9.10 16.73 17.43
N ILE A 373 -9.30 16.87 18.73
CA ILE A 373 -10.28 16.10 19.51
C ILE A 373 -11.23 17.08 20.17
N TRP A 374 -12.52 16.98 19.83
CA TRP A 374 -13.55 17.82 20.39
C TRP A 374 -14.69 17.02 21.02
N ASN A 375 -15.14 17.47 22.20
CA ASN A 375 -16.27 16.90 22.95
C ASN A 375 -16.23 15.37 23.08
N SER A 376 -15.08 14.82 23.46
CA SER A 376 -14.80 13.37 23.40
C SER A 376 -13.99 12.89 24.60
N THR A 377 -14.09 11.60 24.98
CA THR A 377 -13.46 11.10 26.22
C THR A 377 -12.73 9.77 26.07
N ASN A 378 -11.72 9.57 26.93
CA ASN A 378 -10.99 8.30 27.05
C ASN A 378 -10.27 7.85 25.77
N ASN A 379 -9.84 8.78 24.92
CA ASN A 379 -9.10 8.45 23.70
C ASN A 379 -7.60 8.28 23.99
N LYS A 380 -6.90 7.55 23.11
CA LYS A 380 -5.45 7.40 23.14
C LYS A 380 -4.84 8.00 21.88
N VAL A 381 -3.81 8.83 22.05
CA VAL A 381 -3.01 9.40 20.95
C VAL A 381 -1.56 9.07 21.26
N VAL A 382 -0.99 8.07 20.60
CA VAL A 382 0.31 7.49 21.02
C VAL A 382 1.23 7.23 19.83
N GLY A 383 2.50 7.61 19.92
CA GLY A 383 3.49 7.21 18.89
C GLY A 383 3.30 7.91 17.53
N ASN A 384 2.47 8.94 17.43
CA ASN A 384 2.23 9.63 16.16
C ASN A 384 3.37 10.60 15.85
N THR A 385 3.71 10.73 14.56
CA THR A 385 4.64 11.75 14.07
C THR A 385 3.83 12.88 13.44
N ILE A 386 3.88 14.06 14.02
CA ILE A 386 2.98 15.17 13.68
C ILE A 386 3.82 16.41 13.38
N HIS A 387 3.85 16.84 12.11
CA HIS A 387 4.77 17.89 11.71
C HIS A 387 4.29 18.83 10.61
N TYR A 388 4.77 20.07 10.60
CA TYR A 388 4.46 21.08 9.58
C TYR A 388 2.97 21.39 9.41
N ASN A 389 2.15 21.22 10.46
CA ASN A 389 0.74 21.64 10.43
C ASN A 389 0.61 23.14 10.75
N ASN A 390 -0.30 23.83 10.06
CA ASN A 390 -0.41 25.29 10.09
C ASN A 390 -1.14 25.85 11.32
N ASN A 391 -1.68 24.99 12.19
CA ASN A 391 -2.17 25.35 13.52
C ASN A 391 -1.50 24.51 14.63
N TYR A 392 -2.24 23.72 15.41
CA TYR A 392 -1.64 22.88 16.46
C TYR A 392 -1.26 21.50 15.92
N GLY A 393 -0.18 20.90 16.42
CA GLY A 393 0.10 19.49 16.17
C GLY A 393 -1.00 18.62 16.77
N ILE A 394 -1.23 18.76 18.07
CA ILE A 394 -2.37 18.15 18.77
C ILE A 394 -3.16 19.25 19.49
N SER A 395 -4.46 19.31 19.24
CA SER A 395 -5.40 20.16 19.96
C SER A 395 -6.53 19.32 20.56
N ILE A 396 -6.82 19.53 21.83
CA ILE A 396 -7.91 18.86 22.55
C ILE A 396 -8.77 19.89 23.27
N SER A 397 -10.08 19.88 22.98
CA SER A 397 -11.04 20.85 23.50
C SER A 397 -12.30 20.14 24.01
N ASP A 398 -12.83 20.57 25.16
CA ASP A 398 -14.03 20.01 25.78
C ASP A 398 -13.99 18.49 25.96
N SER A 399 -12.79 17.94 26.08
CA SER A 399 -12.50 16.51 26.00
C SER A 399 -11.65 16.09 27.16
N ARG A 400 -11.95 14.94 27.79
CA ARG A 400 -11.36 14.55 29.09
C ARG A 400 -10.93 13.10 29.16
N ASN A 401 -10.07 12.81 30.13
CA ASN A 401 -9.55 11.46 30.44
C ASN A 401 -8.83 10.78 29.27
N SER A 402 -8.37 11.55 28.28
CA SER A 402 -7.59 11.01 27.17
C SER A 402 -6.11 10.91 27.55
N ALA A 403 -5.39 9.98 26.94
CA ALA A 403 -3.96 9.76 27.13
C ALA A 403 -3.20 10.09 25.84
N LEU A 404 -2.27 11.04 25.91
CA LEU A 404 -1.52 11.58 24.79
C LEU A 404 -0.02 11.54 25.13
N TYR A 405 0.71 10.53 24.68
CA TYR A 405 2.13 10.35 25.07
C TYR A 405 2.94 9.68 23.94
N ARG A 406 4.27 9.80 23.97
CA ARG A 406 5.20 9.33 22.93
C ARG A 406 4.92 9.88 21.52
N ASN A 407 4.21 11.00 21.40
CA ASN A 407 4.04 11.65 20.10
C ASN A 407 5.22 12.57 19.80
N LYS A 408 5.59 12.67 18.52
CA LYS A 408 6.66 13.54 18.03
C LYS A 408 6.03 14.76 17.35
N LEU A 409 5.93 15.87 18.07
CA LEU A 409 5.37 17.11 17.56
C LEU A 409 6.51 18.03 17.09
N VAL A 410 6.66 18.14 15.77
CA VAL A 410 7.83 18.78 15.15
C VAL A 410 7.42 19.86 14.16
N ASP A 411 7.92 21.09 14.34
CA ASP A 411 7.74 22.18 13.37
C ASP A 411 6.26 22.45 13.00
N ASN A 412 5.33 22.20 13.93
CA ASN A 412 3.96 22.70 13.81
C ASN A 412 3.95 24.19 14.19
N ARG A 413 2.96 24.96 13.73
CA ARG A 413 2.85 26.36 14.14
C ARG A 413 2.78 26.49 15.67
N ASN A 414 2.08 25.57 16.32
CA ASN A 414 2.15 25.31 17.75
C ASN A 414 2.12 23.79 17.95
N ASP A 415 2.85 23.23 18.93
CA ASP A 415 2.86 21.78 19.07
C ASP A 415 1.58 21.26 19.76
N ALA A 416 1.20 21.80 20.92
CA ALA A 416 0.11 21.27 21.72
C ALA A 416 -0.82 22.34 22.30
N TYR A 417 -2.10 21.99 22.42
CA TYR A 417 -3.13 22.78 23.10
C TYR A 417 -4.15 21.87 23.78
N ASP A 418 -4.48 22.16 25.03
CA ASP A 418 -5.44 21.41 25.84
C ASP A 418 -6.34 22.38 26.60
N ASN A 419 -7.56 22.59 26.10
CA ASN A 419 -8.54 23.47 26.72
C ASN A 419 -9.69 22.66 27.33
N LEU A 420 -9.80 22.75 28.65
CA LEU A 420 -10.88 22.17 29.44
C LEU A 420 -11.67 23.32 30.07
N GLU A 421 -12.95 23.49 29.69
CA GLU A 421 -13.82 24.52 30.29
C GLU A 421 -14.12 24.27 31.78
N ASP A 422 -14.03 23.01 32.27
CA ASP A 422 -14.28 22.65 33.67
C ASP A 422 -13.18 21.75 34.26
N ALA A 423 -12.27 22.37 35.02
CA ALA A 423 -11.15 21.72 35.70
C ALA A 423 -11.56 20.75 36.83
N GLN A 424 -12.83 20.66 37.24
CA GLN A 424 -13.26 19.78 38.33
C GLN A 424 -13.62 18.35 37.90
N SER A 425 -13.57 18.02 36.61
CA SER A 425 -14.15 16.78 36.05
C SER A 425 -13.15 15.73 35.49
N GLY A 426 -11.85 15.92 35.72
CA GLY A 426 -10.78 15.07 35.22
C GLY A 426 -9.93 15.75 34.14
N THR A 427 -8.63 15.48 34.12
CA THR A 427 -7.67 16.08 33.17
C THR A 427 -7.23 15.06 32.13
N ASN A 428 -6.80 15.52 30.96
CA ASN A 428 -6.07 14.68 30.02
C ASN A 428 -4.66 14.41 30.54
N LYS A 429 -4.10 13.26 30.17
CA LYS A 429 -2.75 12.85 30.55
C LYS A 429 -1.83 13.01 29.35
N TRP A 430 -0.85 13.89 29.46
CA TRP A 430 0.15 14.12 28.41
C TRP A 430 1.42 13.28 28.59
N ASP A 431 1.40 12.33 29.52
CA ASP A 431 2.46 11.39 29.82
C ASP A 431 1.87 10.08 30.38
N ASP A 432 2.62 8.98 30.31
CA ASP A 432 2.22 7.67 30.85
C ASP A 432 2.70 7.44 32.31
N GLY A 433 3.29 8.46 32.94
CA GLY A 433 3.97 8.36 34.24
C GLY A 433 5.45 8.01 34.16
N SER A 434 5.96 7.72 32.97
CA SER A 434 7.39 7.48 32.71
C SER A 434 7.92 8.27 31.52
N ILE A 435 7.08 8.57 30.52
CA ILE A 435 7.46 9.33 29.33
C ILE A 435 6.25 10.06 28.75
N GLY A 436 6.53 11.27 28.26
CA GLY A 436 5.61 12.20 27.65
C GLY A 436 5.80 12.28 26.15
N ASN A 437 5.63 13.47 25.59
CA ASN A 437 5.76 13.75 24.16
C ASN A 437 7.02 14.56 23.88
N TYR A 438 7.45 14.55 22.62
CA TYR A 438 8.48 15.45 22.13
C TYR A 438 7.85 16.71 21.54
N TYR A 439 8.36 17.88 21.91
CA TYR A 439 7.90 19.18 21.44
C TYR A 439 9.08 19.96 20.84
N SER A 440 9.05 20.25 19.54
CA SER A 440 10.16 20.91 18.84
C SER A 440 10.53 22.29 19.37
N HIS A 441 9.56 23.03 19.91
CA HIS A 441 9.81 24.35 20.49
C HIS A 441 10.36 24.30 21.93
N LEU A 442 10.25 23.14 22.60
CA LEU A 442 10.67 22.99 23.98
C LEU A 442 12.17 22.69 24.04
N GLN A 443 12.96 23.71 24.37
CA GLN A 443 14.35 23.53 24.76
C GLN A 443 14.41 23.21 26.25
N CYS A 444 14.74 21.97 26.59
CA CYS A 444 14.86 21.51 27.98
C CYS A 444 16.26 20.94 28.27
N ALA A 445 16.60 20.89 29.56
CA ALA A 445 17.79 20.19 30.02
C ALA A 445 17.43 18.72 30.31
N ASP A 446 18.34 17.82 29.92
CA ASP A 446 18.35 16.42 30.28
C ASP A 446 19.71 16.13 30.95
N SER A 447 19.81 16.48 32.23
CA SER A 447 21.08 16.49 32.96
C SER A 447 21.57 15.07 33.28
N ASN A 448 20.64 14.14 33.47
CA ASN A 448 20.91 12.72 33.76
C ASN A 448 21.03 11.86 32.49
N ARG A 449 20.72 12.41 31.31
CA ARG A 449 20.83 11.77 29.98
C ARG A 449 19.94 10.54 29.87
N ASP A 450 18.78 10.58 30.50
CA ASP A 450 17.77 9.52 30.39
C ASP A 450 16.77 9.78 29.25
N GLY A 451 16.95 10.86 28.48
CA GLY A 451 16.12 11.19 27.33
C GLY A 451 14.83 11.92 27.71
N ILE A 452 14.66 12.26 28.99
CA ILE A 452 13.51 12.99 29.52
C ILE A 452 13.98 14.38 30.00
N CYS A 453 13.15 15.39 29.78
CA CYS A 453 13.40 16.72 30.32
C CYS A 453 13.35 16.70 31.86
N ASP A 454 14.34 17.33 32.51
CA ASP A 454 14.40 17.50 33.97
C ASP A 454 13.22 18.33 34.53
N SER A 455 12.53 19.08 33.66
CA SER A 455 11.41 19.94 34.02
C SER A 455 10.14 19.57 33.26
N PRO A 456 8.98 19.56 33.94
CA PRO A 456 7.70 19.29 33.31
C PRO A 456 7.31 20.42 32.34
N TYR A 457 6.49 20.10 31.36
CA TYR A 457 5.95 21.05 30.38
C TYR A 457 4.45 21.26 30.60
N SER A 458 4.07 22.49 30.93
CA SER A 458 2.65 22.87 31.05
C SER A 458 2.04 23.03 29.66
N ILE A 459 0.93 22.33 29.40
CA ILE A 459 0.26 22.39 28.11
C ILE A 459 -0.56 23.68 28.00
N PRO A 460 -0.38 24.49 26.94
CA PRO A 460 -1.17 25.70 26.74
C PRO A 460 -2.68 25.39 26.67
N GLY A 461 -3.52 26.30 27.18
CA GLY A 461 -4.98 26.22 27.10
C GLY A 461 -5.68 25.73 28.38
N GLY A 462 -4.96 25.09 29.30
CA GLY A 462 -5.58 24.43 30.45
C GLY A 462 -4.61 24.17 31.60
N ILE A 463 -4.96 23.18 32.43
CA ILE A 463 -4.17 22.79 33.62
C ILE A 463 -3.34 21.52 33.41
N SER A 464 -3.43 20.91 32.22
CA SER A 464 -2.71 19.69 31.89
C SER A 464 -1.21 19.94 31.81
N VAL A 465 -0.44 18.94 32.22
CA VAL A 465 1.03 18.98 32.27
C VAL A 465 1.55 17.68 31.72
N ASP A 466 2.53 17.75 30.84
CA ASP A 466 3.42 16.65 30.53
C ASP A 466 4.54 16.64 31.58
N ARG A 467 4.54 15.63 32.44
CA ARG A 467 5.51 15.53 33.55
C ARG A 467 6.85 14.95 33.12
N TYR A 468 6.90 14.28 31.97
CA TYR A 468 8.08 13.57 31.48
C TYR A 468 8.34 13.89 29.99
N PRO A 469 8.44 15.17 29.57
CA PRO A 469 8.59 15.50 28.16
C PRO A 469 9.86 14.87 27.60
N MET A 470 9.82 14.41 26.35
CA MET A 470 11.00 13.83 25.70
C MET A 470 12.01 14.92 25.36
N ALA A 471 13.26 14.76 25.76
CA ALA A 471 14.33 15.72 25.51
C ALA A 471 14.86 15.69 24.07
N SER A 472 14.66 14.58 23.35
CA SER A 472 15.03 14.43 21.95
C SER A 472 14.10 13.47 21.23
N ILE A 473 14.14 13.49 19.89
CA ILE A 473 13.45 12.51 19.04
C ILE A 473 14.12 11.13 19.03
N SER A 474 15.33 10.97 19.58
CA SER A 474 16.03 9.69 19.63
C SER A 474 15.66 8.92 20.90
N GLU A 475 15.11 7.73 20.74
CA GLU A 475 14.77 6.81 21.85
C GLU A 475 15.99 6.17 22.52
N ASN A 476 17.22 6.53 22.09
CA ASN A 476 18.49 5.94 22.52
C ASN A 476 19.16 6.75 23.64
N ALA A 477 18.45 7.06 24.72
CA ALA A 477 19.07 7.57 25.93
C ALA A 477 19.36 6.42 26.91
N PRO A 478 20.61 6.21 27.36
CA PRO A 478 20.97 5.08 28.21
C PRO A 478 20.45 5.29 29.63
N GLY A 479 19.42 4.54 30.03
CA GLY A 479 19.04 4.42 31.45
C GLY A 479 17.55 4.31 31.79
N VAL A 480 16.63 4.41 30.83
CA VAL A 480 15.20 4.25 31.13
C VAL A 480 14.83 2.77 31.13
N VAL A 481 14.47 2.27 32.32
CA VAL A 481 13.78 0.99 32.47
C VAL A 481 12.37 1.16 31.90
N VAL A 482 12.21 0.87 30.60
CA VAL A 482 10.89 0.71 29.99
C VAL A 482 10.47 -0.74 30.21
N PRO A 483 9.32 -1.03 30.83
CA PRO A 483 8.69 -2.33 30.69
C PRO A 483 8.19 -2.41 29.24
N THR A 484 8.98 -3.00 28.35
CA THR A 484 8.62 -3.23 26.95
C THR A 484 7.48 -4.24 26.89
N ARG A 485 6.25 -3.73 26.81
CA ARG A 485 5.09 -4.52 26.38
C ARG A 485 5.14 -4.61 24.86
N ALA A 486 5.01 -5.84 24.36
CA ALA A 486 5.06 -6.20 22.94
C ALA A 486 4.40 -5.17 22.03
N VAL A 487 5.16 -4.69 21.04
CA VAL A 487 4.68 -3.88 19.92
C VAL A 487 3.72 -4.76 19.11
N THR A 488 2.43 -4.51 19.21
CA THR A 488 1.41 -5.16 18.38
C THR A 488 1.37 -4.48 17.01
N GLY A 489 2.04 -5.10 16.03
CA GLY A 489 1.65 -5.20 14.63
C GLY A 489 1.21 -3.93 13.89
N GLY A 490 2.17 -3.14 13.41
CA GLY A 490 2.03 -2.42 12.14
C GLY A 490 2.42 -3.36 11.00
N GLU A 491 1.53 -3.57 10.03
CA GLU A 491 1.82 -4.42 8.86
C GLU A 491 2.85 -3.68 7.99
N ARG A 492 4.08 -4.17 7.98
CA ARG A 492 5.17 -3.66 7.14
C ARG A 492 4.84 -3.95 5.67
N ILE A 493 5.08 -2.98 4.79
CA ILE A 493 5.08 -3.20 3.32
C ILE A 493 6.01 -4.38 3.06
N SER A 494 5.42 -5.54 2.75
CA SER A 494 6.15 -6.78 2.67
C SER A 494 5.77 -7.60 1.45
N SER A 495 6.76 -8.25 0.87
CA SER A 495 6.62 -9.14 -0.28
C SER A 495 7.46 -10.37 -0.01
N SER A 496 6.92 -11.56 -0.21
CA SER A 496 7.62 -12.83 0.03
C SER A 496 7.62 -13.69 -1.23
N SER A 497 8.65 -14.51 -1.37
CA SER A 497 8.73 -15.49 -2.43
C SER A 497 9.41 -16.75 -1.91
N THR A 498 8.96 -17.90 -2.41
CA THR A 498 9.52 -19.20 -2.06
C THR A 498 10.15 -19.80 -3.30
N ILE A 499 11.44 -20.08 -3.22
CA ILE A 499 12.23 -20.69 -4.28
C ILE A 499 13.01 -21.87 -3.74
N ASN A 500 13.52 -22.72 -4.63
CA ASN A 500 14.54 -23.68 -4.28
C ASN A 500 15.81 -23.44 -5.12
N SER A 501 16.87 -24.19 -4.83
CA SER A 501 18.17 -24.12 -5.50
C SER A 501 18.10 -24.30 -7.02
N LEU A 502 16.98 -24.78 -7.56
CA LEU A 502 16.76 -25.04 -8.99
C LEU A 502 15.85 -24.01 -9.67
N GLN A 503 15.33 -23.02 -8.93
CA GLN A 503 14.36 -22.04 -9.43
C GLN A 503 14.90 -20.62 -9.31
N SER A 504 14.64 -19.81 -10.34
CA SER A 504 14.70 -18.36 -10.19
C SER A 504 13.43 -17.88 -9.49
N GLY A 505 13.53 -16.83 -8.69
CA GLY A 505 12.34 -16.15 -8.19
C GLY A 505 12.60 -14.68 -7.94
N SER A 506 11.50 -13.95 -7.81
CA SER A 506 11.53 -12.54 -7.48
C SER A 506 10.51 -12.23 -6.41
N ALA A 507 10.79 -11.18 -5.65
CA ALA A 507 9.84 -10.54 -4.75
C ALA A 507 9.82 -9.05 -5.10
N ASN A 508 8.62 -8.47 -5.14
CA ASN A 508 8.41 -7.06 -5.48
C ASN A 508 7.44 -6.42 -4.48
N THR A 509 7.74 -5.21 -4.01
CA THR A 509 6.81 -4.43 -3.18
C THR A 509 5.96 -3.50 -4.04
N SER A 510 4.85 -3.02 -3.48
CA SER A 510 4.00 -1.97 -4.11
C SER A 510 4.74 -0.65 -4.32
N GLU A 511 5.84 -0.41 -3.60
CA GLU A 511 6.68 0.80 -3.76
C GLU A 511 7.70 0.65 -4.90
N GLY A 512 7.83 -0.52 -5.52
CA GLY A 512 8.76 -0.77 -6.64
C GLY A 512 10.12 -1.30 -6.21
N VAL A 513 10.28 -1.76 -4.96
CA VAL A 513 11.47 -2.51 -4.53
C VAL A 513 11.40 -3.91 -5.09
N ARG A 514 12.51 -4.38 -5.67
CA ARG A 514 12.61 -5.67 -6.32
C ARG A 514 13.84 -6.42 -5.86
N VAL A 515 13.67 -7.71 -5.60
CA VAL A 515 14.75 -8.68 -5.39
C VAL A 515 14.60 -9.76 -6.43
N ASP A 516 15.68 -10.05 -7.16
CA ASP A 516 15.75 -11.17 -8.09
C ASP A 516 16.83 -12.14 -7.65
N VAL A 517 16.41 -13.39 -7.46
CA VAL A 517 17.26 -14.51 -7.13
C VAL A 517 17.35 -15.42 -8.37
N PRO A 518 18.51 -15.53 -9.02
CA PRO A 518 18.67 -16.42 -10.17
C PRO A 518 18.72 -17.90 -9.72
N ALA A 519 18.38 -18.81 -10.65
CA ALA A 519 18.50 -20.24 -10.40
C ALA A 519 19.96 -20.60 -10.05
N GLY A 520 20.16 -21.44 -9.03
CA GLY A 520 21.50 -21.81 -8.54
C GLY A 520 22.11 -20.83 -7.51
N ALA A 521 21.45 -19.70 -7.19
CA ALA A 521 21.90 -18.82 -6.12
C ALA A 521 21.64 -19.40 -4.72
N VAL A 522 20.54 -20.14 -4.54
CA VAL A 522 20.24 -20.85 -3.28
C VAL A 522 21.07 -22.15 -3.23
N PRO A 523 21.88 -22.40 -2.18
CA PRO A 523 22.66 -23.64 -2.06
C PRO A 523 21.77 -24.89 -1.96
N PRO A 524 22.20 -26.06 -2.47
CA PRO A 524 21.55 -27.35 -2.19
C PRO A 524 21.79 -27.81 -0.75
N ASN A 525 20.97 -28.74 -0.25
CA ASN A 525 21.16 -29.38 1.06
C ASN A 525 22.37 -30.33 1.06
N GLU A 526 22.89 -30.69 2.24
CA GLU A 526 24.03 -31.62 2.41
C GLU A 526 23.85 -32.98 1.70
N ASP A 527 22.62 -33.48 1.61
CA ASP A 527 22.29 -34.73 0.92
C ASP A 527 22.23 -34.60 -0.61
N GLY A 528 22.47 -33.40 -1.14
CA GLY A 528 22.40 -33.05 -2.55
C GLY A 528 20.99 -32.78 -3.07
N SER A 529 19.97 -32.78 -2.21
CA SER A 529 18.62 -32.39 -2.58
C SER A 529 18.50 -30.86 -2.73
N PRO A 530 17.49 -30.36 -3.48
CA PRO A 530 17.30 -28.92 -3.64
C PRO A 530 17.04 -28.21 -2.31
N GLY A 531 17.88 -27.24 -1.97
CA GLY A 531 17.65 -26.37 -0.81
C GLY A 531 16.47 -25.43 -1.08
N LYS A 532 15.63 -25.17 -0.09
CA LYS A 532 14.45 -24.29 -0.22
C LYS A 532 14.69 -23.01 0.59
N MET A 533 14.29 -21.88 0.04
CA MET A 533 14.39 -20.57 0.67
C MET A 533 13.07 -19.82 0.50
N VAL A 534 12.60 -19.23 1.59
CA VAL A 534 11.57 -18.20 1.57
C VAL A 534 12.25 -16.87 1.88
N PHE A 535 12.29 -15.96 0.91
CA PHE A 535 12.83 -14.62 1.12
C PHE A 535 11.73 -13.58 1.14
N SER A 536 11.98 -12.45 1.79
CA SER A 536 11.04 -11.33 1.82
C SER A 536 11.74 -9.98 1.86
N ILE A 537 11.01 -8.97 1.36
CA ILE A 537 11.34 -7.57 1.48
C ILE A 537 10.37 -6.99 2.50
N GLU A 538 10.86 -6.21 3.46
CA GLU A 538 10.02 -5.47 4.41
C GLU A 538 10.50 -4.03 4.51
N LYS A 539 9.59 -3.05 4.45
CA LYS A 539 9.96 -1.66 4.76
C LYS A 539 10.29 -1.51 6.24
N ASP A 540 11.48 -1.01 6.53
CA ASP A 540 11.96 -0.72 7.89
C ASP A 540 11.90 0.78 8.14
N THR A 541 11.01 1.19 9.05
CA THR A 541 10.84 2.58 9.48
C THR A 541 11.67 2.95 10.71
N THR A 542 12.35 1.96 11.31
CA THR A 542 13.11 2.11 12.55
C THR A 542 14.60 2.35 12.31
N GLN A 543 15.10 1.89 11.16
CA GLN A 543 16.51 2.02 10.78
C GLN A 543 16.75 3.23 9.87
N ILE A 544 17.72 4.08 10.25
CA ILE A 544 18.14 5.25 9.46
C ILE A 544 19.65 5.15 9.19
N PRO A 545 20.09 5.20 7.93
CA PRO A 545 21.51 5.17 7.59
C PRO A 545 22.27 6.35 8.21
N SER A 546 23.28 6.04 9.04
CA SER A 546 24.20 7.04 9.57
C SER A 546 25.26 7.35 8.51
N LEU A 547 25.19 8.55 7.93
CA LEU A 547 26.07 8.98 6.83
C LEU A 547 26.89 10.22 7.21
N PRO A 548 28.11 10.38 6.65
CA PRO A 548 28.89 11.61 6.79
C PRO A 548 28.17 12.84 6.22
N SER A 549 28.56 14.05 6.66
CA SER A 549 27.89 15.32 6.32
C SER A 549 27.72 15.62 4.83
N ASP A 550 28.62 15.06 4.01
CA ASP A 550 28.66 15.31 2.57
C ASP A 550 27.76 14.35 1.79
N LEU A 551 27.13 13.40 2.48
CA LEU A 551 26.19 12.42 1.92
C LEU A 551 24.84 12.50 2.64
N LYS A 552 23.80 12.07 1.95
CA LYS A 552 22.45 11.98 2.51
C LYS A 552 21.78 10.68 2.10
N SER A 553 20.93 10.16 2.99
CA SER A 553 20.04 9.03 2.71
C SER A 553 18.79 9.54 2.02
N PHE A 554 18.29 8.77 1.05
CA PHE A 554 17.08 9.05 0.31
C PHE A 554 16.06 7.94 0.53
N GLY A 555 14.81 8.31 0.79
CA GLY A 555 13.72 7.37 0.91
C GLY A 555 13.81 6.48 2.16
N SER A 556 13.15 5.33 2.07
CA SER A 556 13.04 4.37 3.16
C SER A 556 14.15 3.31 3.12
N VAL A 557 14.37 2.67 4.26
CA VAL A 557 15.18 1.46 4.36
C VAL A 557 14.26 0.25 4.18
N TYR A 558 14.77 -0.79 3.54
CA TYR A 558 14.09 -2.06 3.37
C TYR A 558 14.93 -3.18 3.97
N GLN A 559 14.36 -3.86 4.95
CA GLN A 559 14.92 -5.08 5.50
C GLN A 559 14.63 -6.23 4.55
N LEU A 560 15.69 -6.83 4.01
CA LEU A 560 15.58 -8.08 3.27
C LEU A 560 15.95 -9.23 4.21
N GLY A 561 15.33 -10.38 4.00
CA GLY A 561 15.61 -11.55 4.82
C GLY A 561 15.35 -12.87 4.08
N PRO A 562 15.84 -14.00 4.65
CA PRO A 562 16.43 -14.13 5.99
C PRO A 562 17.86 -13.58 6.11
N GLU A 563 18.13 -12.82 7.18
CA GLU A 563 19.47 -12.28 7.48
C GLU A 563 20.50 -13.40 7.71
N GLY A 564 21.76 -13.15 7.38
CA GLY A 564 22.86 -14.13 7.54
C GLY A 564 22.90 -15.23 6.46
N PHE A 565 21.87 -15.35 5.62
CA PHE A 565 21.92 -16.24 4.47
C PHE A 565 22.88 -15.72 3.40
N ILE A 566 23.81 -16.57 2.96
CA ILE A 566 24.76 -16.27 1.90
C ILE A 566 24.39 -17.06 0.65
N PHE A 567 24.18 -16.35 -0.45
CA PHE A 567 23.93 -16.94 -1.75
C PHE A 567 25.22 -17.47 -2.38
N ASP A 568 25.08 -18.60 -3.07
CA ASP A 568 26.16 -19.26 -3.79
C ASP A 568 26.54 -18.49 -5.09
N GLN A 569 25.65 -17.58 -5.52
CA GLN A 569 25.84 -16.60 -6.59
C GLN A 569 25.18 -15.26 -6.22
N PRO A 570 25.70 -14.09 -6.68
CA PRO A 570 25.08 -12.81 -6.38
C PRO A 570 23.63 -12.71 -6.85
N ILE A 571 22.77 -12.14 -6.01
CA ILE A 571 21.39 -11.75 -6.30
C ILE A 571 21.32 -10.27 -6.67
N GLU A 572 20.22 -9.85 -7.28
CA GLU A 572 20.01 -8.45 -7.70
C GLU A 572 18.97 -7.78 -6.79
N ILE A 573 19.30 -6.58 -6.31
CA ILE A 573 18.40 -5.72 -5.53
C ILE A 573 18.22 -4.43 -6.29
N THR A 574 16.97 -4.06 -6.57
CA THR A 574 16.60 -2.80 -7.20
C THR A 574 15.75 -1.98 -6.23
N LEU A 575 16.23 -0.77 -5.88
CA LEU A 575 15.47 0.20 -5.10
C LEU A 575 14.98 1.36 -6.00
N PRO A 576 13.73 1.81 -5.83
CA PRO A 576 13.16 2.93 -6.55
C PRO A 576 13.65 4.26 -5.97
N ILE A 577 14.05 5.19 -6.84
CA ILE A 577 14.49 6.54 -6.44
C ILE A 577 13.25 7.38 -6.10
N PRO A 578 13.11 7.87 -4.84
CA PRO A 578 11.91 8.56 -4.37
C PRO A 578 11.54 9.77 -5.22
N GLU A 579 10.24 10.07 -5.33
CA GLU A 579 9.78 11.29 -5.97
C GLU A 579 10.39 12.53 -5.30
N GLY A 580 10.78 13.52 -6.11
CA GLY A 580 11.48 14.73 -5.64
C GLY A 580 12.99 14.58 -5.46
N VAL A 581 13.56 13.38 -5.56
CA VAL A 581 15.02 13.17 -5.62
C VAL A 581 15.48 13.20 -7.08
N ASP A 582 16.49 14.02 -7.38
CA ASP A 582 17.17 14.02 -8.68
C ASP A 582 18.03 12.75 -8.77
N PRO A 583 17.80 11.85 -9.76
CA PRO A 583 18.62 10.65 -9.93
C PRO A 583 20.12 10.94 -10.05
N ASN A 584 20.51 12.13 -10.51
CA ASN A 584 21.93 12.49 -10.60
C ASN A 584 22.60 12.69 -9.23
N GLN A 585 21.82 12.91 -8.16
CA GLN A 585 22.35 12.94 -6.80
C GLN A 585 22.65 11.54 -6.26
N VAL A 586 21.94 10.52 -6.73
CA VAL A 586 22.05 9.14 -6.24
C VAL A 586 23.40 8.53 -6.64
N MET A 587 23.97 7.75 -5.73
CA MET A 587 25.29 7.12 -5.89
C MET A 587 25.26 5.61 -5.73
N GLY A 588 24.29 5.07 -4.98
CA GLY A 588 24.22 3.66 -4.67
C GLY A 588 23.26 3.38 -3.52
N ILE A 589 23.48 2.24 -2.87
CA ILE A 589 22.67 1.73 -1.77
C ILE A 589 23.54 1.60 -0.50
N THR A 590 22.95 1.83 0.66
CA THR A 590 23.54 1.53 1.97
C THR A 590 23.16 0.11 2.36
N THR A 591 24.08 -0.66 2.94
CA THR A 591 23.79 -1.95 3.60
C THR A 591 24.17 -1.86 5.07
N PHE A 592 23.51 -2.60 5.95
CA PHE A 592 23.87 -2.64 7.37
C PHE A 592 24.76 -3.86 7.67
N ASN A 593 25.88 -3.65 8.35
CA ASN A 593 26.77 -4.73 8.78
C ASN A 593 26.58 -4.96 10.29
N ASP A 594 25.81 -6.00 10.63
CA ASP A 594 25.48 -6.36 12.01
C ASP A 594 26.70 -6.62 12.88
N SER A 595 27.71 -7.34 12.36
CA SER A 595 28.96 -7.63 13.09
C SER A 595 29.69 -6.39 13.56
N SER A 596 29.62 -5.30 12.78
CA SER A 596 30.29 -4.05 13.11
C SER A 596 29.35 -3.00 13.70
N ASN A 597 28.03 -3.23 13.63
CA ASN A 597 26.98 -2.28 13.96
C ASN A 597 27.17 -0.94 13.20
N GLN A 598 27.48 -1.02 11.91
CA GLN A 598 27.76 0.15 11.05
C GLN A 598 27.09 0.00 9.69
N TRP A 599 26.69 1.14 9.11
CA TRP A 599 26.28 1.21 7.72
C TRP A 599 27.50 1.20 6.80
N GLU A 600 27.41 0.40 5.74
CA GLU A 600 28.36 0.35 4.65
C GLU A 600 27.69 0.84 3.35
N LEU A 601 28.50 1.35 2.42
CA LEU A 601 27.99 1.90 1.16
C LEU A 601 28.38 0.97 0.02
N ILE A 602 27.38 0.59 -0.77
CA ILE A 602 27.54 -0.21 -1.99
C ILE A 602 27.23 0.72 -3.17
N PRO A 603 28.24 1.07 -3.98
CA PRO A 603 27.99 1.75 -5.25
C PRO A 603 27.03 0.95 -6.12
N GLY A 604 26.03 1.62 -6.68
CA GLY A 604 24.99 0.98 -7.50
C GLY A 604 24.91 1.56 -8.90
N THR A 605 24.29 0.80 -9.80
CA THR A 605 23.98 1.27 -11.15
C THR A 605 22.69 2.10 -11.08
N VAL A 606 22.80 3.39 -11.38
CA VAL A 606 21.66 4.32 -11.37
C VAL A 606 21.10 4.43 -12.78
N ASP A 607 19.81 4.15 -12.94
CA ASP A 607 19.06 4.40 -14.17
C ASP A 607 18.11 5.59 -13.97
N PRO A 608 18.46 6.78 -14.52
CA PRO A 608 17.61 7.96 -14.41
C PRO A 608 16.27 7.85 -15.15
N GLN A 609 16.16 6.98 -16.16
CA GLN A 609 14.93 6.83 -16.95
C GLN A 609 13.88 6.02 -16.19
N SER A 610 14.28 4.85 -15.69
CA SER A 610 13.41 4.03 -14.83
C SER A 610 13.35 4.54 -13.38
N ARG A 611 14.19 5.51 -13.02
CA ARG A 611 14.35 6.05 -11.66
C ARG A 611 14.65 4.96 -10.64
N THR A 612 15.64 4.12 -10.94
CA THR A 612 16.04 3.02 -10.06
C THR A 612 17.54 3.05 -9.76
N VAL A 613 17.90 2.42 -8.65
CA VAL A 613 19.28 2.06 -8.34
C VAL A 613 19.36 0.56 -8.08
N THR A 614 20.28 -0.11 -8.77
CA THR A 614 20.45 -1.56 -8.72
C THR A 614 21.83 -1.91 -8.17
N ILE A 615 21.89 -2.91 -7.27
CA ILE A 615 23.12 -3.53 -6.79
C ILE A 615 23.06 -5.05 -6.97
N LYS A 616 24.24 -5.68 -6.98
CA LYS A 616 24.39 -7.13 -6.82
C LYS A 616 25.05 -7.41 -5.47
N THR A 617 24.49 -8.36 -4.72
CA THR A 617 24.96 -8.74 -3.37
C THR A 617 24.83 -10.25 -3.18
N ASP A 618 25.55 -10.82 -2.23
CA ASP A 618 25.53 -12.24 -1.90
C ASP A 618 24.82 -12.54 -0.57
N HIS A 619 24.21 -11.56 0.07
CA HIS A 619 23.50 -11.71 1.34
C HIS A 619 22.30 -10.78 1.42
N PHE A 620 21.45 -11.01 2.42
CA PHE A 620 20.39 -10.10 2.82
C PHE A 620 20.80 -9.25 4.03
N SER A 621 20.31 -8.01 4.07
CA SER A 621 20.53 -7.00 5.10
C SER A 621 19.44 -5.92 4.98
N ALA A 622 19.54 -4.85 5.78
CA ALA A 622 18.82 -3.60 5.58
C ALA A 622 19.46 -2.77 4.46
N TYR A 623 18.66 -2.39 3.46
CA TYR A 623 19.10 -1.63 2.29
C TYR A 623 18.38 -0.28 2.17
N GLY A 624 19.14 0.80 1.95
CA GLY A 624 18.59 2.16 1.73
C GLY A 624 19.32 2.89 0.59
N ILE A 625 18.81 4.02 0.10
CA ILE A 625 19.48 4.76 -1.00
C ILE A 625 20.34 5.88 -0.43
N PHE A 626 21.53 6.12 -0.99
CA PHE A 626 22.35 7.29 -0.64
C PHE A 626 22.87 8.07 -1.85
N GLY A 627 23.29 9.31 -1.60
CA GLY A 627 24.00 10.12 -2.58
C GLY A 627 24.44 11.47 -2.06
N SER A 628 24.82 12.36 -2.98
CA SER A 628 25.39 13.69 -2.68
C SER A 628 24.41 14.57 -1.92
N SER A 629 24.89 15.24 -0.87
CA SER A 629 24.11 16.24 -0.14
C SER A 629 24.01 17.60 -0.87
N ASP A 630 24.90 17.89 -1.81
CA ASP A 630 24.86 19.08 -2.68
C ASP A 630 23.94 18.83 -3.89
N SER A 631 22.92 19.68 -4.05
CA SER A 631 21.94 19.65 -5.14
C SER A 631 22.26 20.57 -6.31
N SER A 632 23.30 21.40 -6.20
CA SER A 632 23.60 22.41 -7.22
C SER A 632 24.41 21.86 -8.41
N ASP A 633 25.32 20.91 -8.17
CA ASP A 633 26.03 20.12 -9.18
C ASP A 633 26.52 18.80 -8.55
N PRO A 634 25.65 17.78 -8.41
CA PRO A 634 26.03 16.50 -7.81
C PRO A 634 27.15 15.78 -8.58
N ASP A 635 27.31 16.08 -9.87
CA ASP A 635 28.42 15.54 -10.65
C ASP A 635 29.76 16.24 -10.32
N ALA A 636 29.76 17.50 -9.87
CA ALA A 636 30.99 18.17 -9.43
C ALA A 636 31.59 17.47 -8.23
N TRP A 637 30.77 17.12 -7.24
CA TRP A 637 31.24 16.36 -6.08
C TRP A 637 31.77 14.99 -6.48
N LYS A 638 31.04 14.25 -7.35
CA LYS A 638 31.47 12.94 -7.87
C LYS A 638 32.80 13.02 -8.62
N ARG A 639 32.98 14.04 -9.48
CA ARG A 639 34.23 14.28 -10.22
C ARG A 639 35.38 14.70 -9.32
N ALA A 640 35.12 15.44 -8.25
CA ALA A 640 36.15 15.90 -7.32
C ALA A 640 36.69 14.77 -6.43
N ASN A 641 35.80 13.85 -6.00
CA ASN A 641 36.13 12.85 -4.99
C ASN A 641 36.36 11.43 -5.54
N GLY A 642 35.95 11.15 -6.78
CA GLY A 642 36.06 9.82 -7.38
C GLY A 642 36.02 9.78 -8.89
N GLY A 643 35.92 8.58 -9.44
CA GLY A 643 35.86 8.33 -10.88
C GLY A 643 34.95 7.13 -11.17
N TRP A 644 34.86 6.74 -12.44
CA TRP A 644 34.00 5.64 -12.88
C TRP A 644 34.81 4.44 -13.33
N ILE A 645 34.27 3.25 -13.06
CA ILE A 645 34.68 2.01 -13.68
C ILE A 645 33.54 1.59 -14.62
N THR A 646 33.88 1.34 -15.88
CA THR A 646 32.95 0.80 -16.87
C THR A 646 33.35 -0.63 -17.21
N ILE A 647 32.43 -1.57 -17.16
CA ILE A 647 32.59 -2.92 -17.67
C ILE A 647 31.66 -3.10 -18.84
N MET A 648 32.21 -3.49 -19.98
CA MET A 648 31.46 -3.71 -21.21
C MET A 648 31.47 -5.18 -21.59
N ASN A 649 30.28 -5.70 -21.90
CA ASN A 649 30.06 -6.97 -22.58
C ASN A 649 29.79 -6.80 -24.07
N SER A 650 30.86 -6.82 -24.86
CA SER A 650 30.87 -6.40 -26.27
C SER A 650 30.17 -7.35 -27.27
N HIS A 651 29.42 -8.37 -26.81
CA HIS A 651 28.63 -9.29 -27.65
C HIS A 651 29.37 -9.80 -28.91
N SER A 652 30.61 -10.24 -28.75
CA SER A 652 31.33 -10.86 -29.85
C SER A 652 30.73 -12.24 -30.15
N ARG A 653 30.08 -12.41 -31.32
CA ARG A 653 29.67 -13.70 -31.92
C ARG A 653 30.84 -14.69 -32.15
N GLN A 654 32.05 -14.42 -31.64
CA GLN A 654 33.26 -15.19 -31.88
C GLN A 654 33.86 -15.77 -30.59
N ALA A 655 33.07 -16.34 -29.69
CA ALA A 655 33.58 -17.41 -28.86
C ALA A 655 33.46 -18.72 -29.68
N PRO A 656 34.57 -19.33 -30.14
CA PRO A 656 34.48 -20.58 -30.89
C PRO A 656 33.97 -21.70 -29.95
N PRO A 657 33.22 -22.69 -30.47
CA PRO A 657 32.51 -23.70 -29.67
C PRO A 657 33.45 -24.81 -29.15
N TYR A 658 34.60 -24.45 -28.60
CA TYR A 658 35.57 -25.41 -28.07
C TYR A 658 35.55 -25.42 -26.55
N TYR A 659 34.66 -26.22 -25.96
CA TYR A 659 35.05 -26.99 -24.77
C TYR A 659 36.16 -27.95 -25.22
N SER A 660 37.42 -27.53 -25.23
CA SER A 660 38.53 -28.46 -25.43
C SER A 660 38.54 -29.40 -24.24
N GLU A 661 38.20 -30.67 -24.50
CA GLU A 661 38.39 -31.88 -23.71
C GLU A 661 38.89 -31.66 -22.27
N CYS A 662 38.01 -31.95 -21.30
CA CYS A 662 38.36 -32.03 -19.88
C CYS A 662 39.66 -32.84 -19.71
N ASP A 663 40.58 -32.33 -18.89
CA ASP A 663 41.92 -32.89 -18.66
C ASP A 663 41.85 -34.41 -18.40
N PRO A 664 42.59 -35.24 -19.16
CA PRO A 664 42.55 -36.70 -19.07
C PRO A 664 43.00 -37.30 -17.72
N ALA A 665 43.41 -36.48 -16.75
CA ALA A 665 43.79 -36.93 -15.41
C ALA A 665 42.62 -37.14 -14.42
N ASP A 666 41.41 -36.64 -14.69
CA ASP A 666 40.29 -36.74 -13.74
C ASP A 666 39.35 -37.93 -14.06
N THR A 667 39.61 -39.05 -13.39
CA THR A 667 38.92 -40.32 -13.60
C THR A 667 37.58 -40.36 -12.86
N GLY A 668 36.49 -39.85 -13.46
CA GLY A 668 35.16 -40.13 -12.90
C GLY A 668 33.92 -39.54 -13.56
N ARG A 669 34.00 -38.40 -14.28
CA ARG A 669 32.80 -37.70 -14.80
C ARG A 669 32.90 -37.48 -16.31
N ARG A 670 32.62 -38.53 -17.10
CA ARG A 670 32.92 -38.57 -18.55
C ARG A 670 31.80 -38.07 -19.50
N GLU A 671 30.68 -37.50 -19.05
CA GLU A 671 29.53 -37.23 -19.98
C GLU A 671 28.81 -35.86 -19.86
N HIS A 672 29.37 -34.81 -19.23
CA HIS A 672 28.51 -33.71 -18.74
C HIS A 672 28.31 -32.45 -19.59
N CYS A 673 29.07 -32.17 -20.67
CA CYS A 673 28.87 -30.93 -21.45
C CYS A 673 28.21 -31.25 -22.81
N LYS A 674 26.94 -30.83 -22.99
CA LYS A 674 26.10 -31.21 -24.14
C LYS A 674 26.16 -30.22 -25.32
N GLY A 675 26.95 -29.15 -25.22
CA GLY A 675 27.04 -28.14 -26.29
C GLY A 675 25.77 -27.30 -26.39
N LEU A 676 25.22 -26.94 -25.23
CA LEU A 676 24.02 -26.10 -25.09
C LEU A 676 24.33 -24.62 -25.34
N PRO A 677 23.30 -23.76 -25.50
CA PRO A 677 23.50 -22.30 -25.52
C PRO A 677 24.30 -21.85 -24.30
N THR A 678 25.14 -20.83 -24.44
CA THR A 678 26.01 -20.34 -23.35
C THR A 678 25.72 -18.90 -23.00
N SER A 679 25.76 -18.57 -21.71
CA SER A 679 25.84 -17.20 -21.21
C SER A 679 27.31 -16.82 -21.00
N ILE A 680 27.63 -15.56 -21.29
CA ILE A 680 28.96 -14.99 -21.08
C ILE A 680 28.84 -13.83 -20.10
N SER A 681 29.62 -13.87 -19.04
CA SER A 681 29.70 -12.82 -18.03
C SER A 681 31.10 -12.23 -18.02
N HIS A 682 31.20 -10.91 -18.04
CA HIS A 682 32.44 -10.18 -17.86
C HIS A 682 32.37 -9.39 -16.56
N GLY A 683 33.34 -9.62 -15.68
CA GLY A 683 33.37 -8.93 -14.41
C GLY A 683 34.77 -8.59 -13.97
N ILE A 684 34.84 -7.79 -12.93
CA ILE A 684 36.06 -7.53 -12.19
C ILE A 684 35.83 -7.79 -10.71
N CYS A 685 36.88 -8.25 -10.04
CA CYS A 685 36.95 -8.43 -8.61
C CYS A 685 37.89 -7.37 -8.04
N ILE A 686 37.36 -6.49 -7.22
CA ILE A 686 38.18 -5.55 -6.46
C ILE A 686 38.63 -6.33 -5.22
N LEU A 687 39.92 -6.62 -5.15
CA LEU A 687 40.55 -7.41 -4.09
C LEU A 687 41.03 -6.52 -2.94
N SER A 688 41.46 -5.30 -3.27
CA SER A 688 41.83 -4.28 -2.29
C SER A 688 41.76 -2.89 -2.88
N ALA A 689 41.72 -1.88 -2.03
CA ALA A 689 41.74 -0.48 -2.45
C ALA A 689 42.54 0.37 -1.47
N THR A 690 43.34 1.28 -2.03
CA THR A 690 44.05 2.33 -1.30
C THR A 690 43.52 3.66 -1.80
N LEU A 691 42.72 4.33 -0.99
CA LEU A 691 42.09 5.59 -1.36
C LEU A 691 43.07 6.75 -1.35
N THR A 692 42.84 7.71 -2.25
CA THR A 692 43.55 8.99 -2.30
C THR A 692 43.17 9.85 -1.09
N ASP A 693 41.90 9.81 -0.71
CA ASP A 693 41.39 10.35 0.56
C ASP A 693 40.98 9.19 1.48
N PRO A 694 41.78 8.88 2.53
CA PRO A 694 41.45 7.83 3.49
C PRO A 694 40.16 8.06 4.26
N SER A 695 39.68 9.32 4.36
CA SER A 695 38.42 9.61 5.06
C SER A 695 37.23 8.96 4.37
N LEU A 696 37.30 8.73 3.05
CA LEU A 696 36.28 8.04 2.26
C LEU A 696 36.32 6.51 2.41
N GLY A 697 37.10 5.97 3.36
CA GLY A 697 37.25 4.52 3.56
C GLY A 697 35.95 3.78 3.89
N TYR A 698 34.94 4.49 4.42
CA TYR A 698 33.58 3.96 4.67
C TYR A 698 32.79 3.67 3.37
N MET A 699 33.27 4.16 2.23
CA MET A 699 32.64 3.98 0.92
C MET A 699 33.05 2.68 0.21
N ILE A 700 33.91 1.88 0.83
CA ILE A 700 34.33 0.58 0.30
C ILE A 700 33.86 -0.49 1.29
N PRO A 701 33.16 -1.54 0.81
CA PRO A 701 32.79 -2.67 1.65
C PRO A 701 34.02 -3.23 2.38
N ARG A 702 33.91 -3.47 3.70
CA ARG A 702 35.05 -3.96 4.49
C ARG A 702 35.40 -5.41 4.17
N ASN A 703 34.41 -6.18 3.71
CA ASN A 703 34.53 -7.60 3.38
C ASN A 703 34.88 -7.81 1.90
N LEU A 704 36.02 -7.23 1.47
CA LEU A 704 36.63 -7.53 0.19
C LEU A 704 36.99 -9.03 0.08
N PRO A 705 36.81 -9.68 -1.08
CA PRO A 705 36.59 -9.08 -2.41
C PRO A 705 35.12 -8.75 -2.72
N TRP A 706 34.88 -7.69 -3.49
CA TRP A 706 33.57 -7.38 -4.08
C TRP A 706 33.66 -7.30 -5.61
N SER A 707 32.57 -7.62 -6.30
CA SER A 707 32.53 -7.80 -7.75
C SER A 707 31.67 -6.77 -8.47
N ILE A 708 32.12 -6.29 -9.62
CA ILE A 708 31.27 -5.61 -10.61
C ILE A 708 31.16 -6.53 -11.81
N ILE A 709 29.95 -6.89 -12.24
CA ILE A 709 29.73 -7.91 -13.29
C ILE A 709 28.68 -7.42 -14.29
N ALA A 710 29.09 -7.30 -15.56
CA ALA A 710 28.20 -7.16 -16.72
C ALA A 710 27.93 -8.56 -17.31
N SER A 711 26.69 -9.03 -17.21
CA SER A 711 26.29 -10.39 -17.56
C SER A 711 25.29 -10.37 -18.71
N ASP A 712 25.57 -11.15 -19.76
CA ASP A 712 24.68 -11.21 -20.93
C ASP A 712 24.08 -12.62 -21.12
N TRP A 713 22.79 -12.64 -21.47
CA TRP A 713 22.02 -13.84 -21.76
C TRP A 713 21.66 -13.90 -23.25
N HIS A 714 22.06 -14.99 -23.93
CA HIS A 714 21.87 -15.10 -25.38
C HIS A 714 20.65 -15.93 -25.78
N GLU A 715 19.66 -15.25 -26.38
CA GLU A 715 19.07 -15.70 -27.64
C GLU A 715 18.85 -14.55 -28.66
N ARG A 716 18.71 -13.26 -28.25
CA ARG A 716 18.32 -12.18 -29.19
C ARG A 716 18.80 -10.74 -28.92
N SER A 717 19.67 -10.45 -27.95
CA SER A 717 20.15 -9.06 -27.76
C SER A 717 21.16 -8.64 -28.83
N LEU A 718 21.03 -7.40 -29.33
CA LEU A 718 21.87 -6.80 -30.39
C LEU A 718 22.78 -5.68 -29.87
N ALA A 719 22.75 -5.33 -28.58
CA ALA A 719 23.40 -4.14 -28.02
C ALA A 719 24.23 -4.48 -26.76
N PRO A 720 25.52 -4.13 -26.71
CA PRO A 720 26.45 -4.52 -25.64
C PRO A 720 25.92 -4.14 -24.27
N ASP A 721 26.01 -5.07 -23.32
CA ASP A 721 25.68 -4.79 -21.93
C ASP A 721 26.80 -3.97 -21.30
N VAL A 722 26.47 -2.91 -20.57
CA VAL A 722 27.44 -1.95 -20.05
C VAL A 722 27.08 -1.59 -18.62
N GLU A 723 27.94 -1.99 -17.69
CA GLU A 723 27.86 -1.60 -16.29
C GLU A 723 28.79 -0.42 -16.03
N LYS A 724 28.28 0.63 -15.38
CA LYS A 724 29.06 1.82 -15.05
C LYS A 724 28.85 2.22 -13.59
N VAL A 725 29.91 2.09 -12.80
CA VAL A 725 29.86 2.29 -11.34
C VAL A 725 30.83 3.40 -10.93
N TRP A 726 30.41 4.27 -10.02
CA TRP A 726 31.30 5.28 -9.43
C TRP A 726 32.07 4.68 -8.24
N VAL A 727 33.35 4.99 -8.11
CA VAL A 727 34.18 4.61 -6.96
C VAL A 727 35.04 5.79 -6.49
N PRO A 728 35.40 5.87 -5.19
CA PRO A 728 36.29 6.92 -4.70
C PRO A 728 37.64 6.93 -5.43
N SER A 729 38.29 8.09 -5.50
CA SER A 729 39.57 8.18 -6.19
C SER A 729 40.64 7.41 -5.42
N GLY A 730 41.41 6.57 -6.10
CA GLY A 730 42.32 5.64 -5.41
C GLY A 730 43.03 4.68 -6.34
N THR A 731 43.78 3.77 -5.73
CA THR A 731 44.40 2.63 -6.42
C THR A 731 43.73 1.35 -5.98
N TYR A 732 43.17 0.61 -6.92
CA TYR A 732 42.41 -0.61 -6.70
C TYR A 732 43.21 -1.79 -7.21
N THR A 733 43.32 -2.86 -6.42
CA THR A 733 43.82 -4.15 -6.90
C THR A 733 42.66 -4.90 -7.52
N ILE A 734 42.68 -5.06 -8.84
CA ILE A 734 41.55 -5.58 -9.61
C ILE A 734 41.97 -6.85 -10.35
N GLN A 735 41.19 -7.91 -10.23
CA GLN A 735 41.27 -9.11 -11.05
C GLN A 735 40.12 -9.09 -12.07
N GLU A 736 40.43 -9.20 -13.36
CA GLU A 736 39.38 -9.32 -14.39
C GLU A 736 39.03 -10.78 -14.60
N GLU A 737 37.74 -11.07 -14.78
CA GLU A 737 37.21 -12.41 -14.97
C GLU A 737 36.21 -12.46 -16.13
N LEU A 738 36.24 -13.59 -16.83
CA LEU A 738 35.34 -13.94 -17.92
C LEU A 738 34.76 -15.32 -17.62
N GLY A 739 33.46 -15.35 -17.33
CA GLY A 739 32.70 -16.57 -17.11
C GLY A 739 31.96 -16.99 -18.37
N ILE A 740 31.99 -18.28 -18.68
CA ILE A 740 31.20 -18.90 -19.75
C ILE A 740 30.46 -20.08 -19.12
N SER A 741 29.13 -20.04 -19.13
CA SER A 741 28.31 -21.12 -18.57
C SER A 741 27.32 -21.63 -19.60
N GLU A 742 27.11 -22.95 -19.67
CA GLU A 742 25.94 -23.50 -20.37
C GLU A 742 24.65 -23.00 -19.72
N VAL A 743 23.64 -22.80 -20.56
CA VAL A 743 22.28 -22.46 -20.20
C VAL A 743 21.42 -23.65 -20.58
N ASN A 744 20.76 -24.23 -19.58
CA ASN A 744 19.82 -25.33 -19.77
C ASN A 744 18.54 -25.04 -18.98
N ASN A 745 17.39 -25.24 -19.61
CA ASN A 745 16.08 -25.12 -18.97
C ASN A 745 15.69 -26.39 -18.20
N ASP A 746 16.54 -27.42 -18.19
CA ASP A 746 16.41 -28.62 -17.37
C ASP A 746 16.97 -28.36 -15.96
N PRO A 747 16.11 -28.31 -14.92
CA PRO A 747 16.50 -27.97 -13.56
C PRO A 747 17.40 -29.02 -12.88
N LEU A 748 17.57 -30.22 -13.46
CA LEU A 748 18.51 -31.23 -12.95
C LEU A 748 19.88 -31.16 -13.62
N TYR A 749 20.06 -30.23 -14.56
CA TYR A 749 21.31 -30.08 -15.29
C TYR A 749 22.31 -29.23 -14.52
N LEU A 750 23.46 -29.82 -14.18
CA LEU A 750 24.62 -29.06 -13.71
C LEU A 750 25.35 -28.48 -14.94
N PRO A 751 25.30 -27.17 -15.19
CA PRO A 751 25.91 -26.58 -16.36
C PRO A 751 27.42 -26.70 -16.33
N CYS A 752 28.03 -26.92 -17.49
CA CYS A 752 29.48 -26.81 -17.63
C CYS A 752 29.88 -25.33 -17.68
N CYS A 753 30.75 -24.94 -16.75
CA CYS A 753 31.30 -23.60 -16.68
C CYS A 753 32.81 -23.59 -16.94
N GLN A 754 33.26 -22.51 -17.58
CA GLN A 754 34.66 -22.13 -17.69
C GLN A 754 34.82 -20.69 -17.20
N VAL A 755 35.74 -20.48 -16.26
CA VAL A 755 36.17 -19.14 -15.85
C VAL A 755 37.58 -18.92 -16.36
N LYS A 756 37.81 -17.77 -16.99
CA LYS A 756 39.14 -17.27 -17.32
C LYS A 756 39.39 -16.01 -16.51
N SER A 757 40.58 -15.89 -15.95
CA SER A 757 40.95 -14.70 -15.19
C SER A 757 42.26 -14.12 -15.69
N ASN A 758 42.38 -12.80 -15.68
CA ASN A 758 43.67 -12.14 -15.78
C ASN A 758 44.30 -12.02 -14.39
N PRO A 759 45.65 -12.03 -14.28
CA PRO A 759 46.31 -11.73 -13.01
C PRO A 759 45.84 -10.39 -12.44
N ALA A 760 45.67 -10.33 -11.11
CA ALA A 760 45.29 -9.11 -10.43
C ALA A 760 46.30 -7.98 -10.72
N LYS A 761 45.80 -6.80 -11.07
CA LYS A 761 46.59 -5.62 -11.39
C LYS A 761 46.15 -4.40 -10.58
N ALA A 762 47.11 -3.52 -10.28
CA ALA A 762 46.80 -2.24 -9.67
C ALA A 762 46.25 -1.27 -10.74
N VAL A 763 45.06 -0.73 -10.50
CA VAL A 763 44.34 0.19 -11.37
C VAL A 763 44.12 1.50 -10.63
N ARG A 764 44.59 2.61 -11.20
CA ARG A 764 44.39 3.94 -10.61
C ARG A 764 43.14 4.59 -11.19
N VAL A 765 42.20 4.92 -10.31
CA VAL A 765 41.01 5.72 -10.64
C VAL A 765 41.26 7.16 -10.17
N ALA A 766 41.48 8.07 -11.11
CA ALA A 766 41.69 9.49 -10.81
C ALA A 766 40.35 10.23 -10.67
N PRO A 767 40.29 11.36 -9.94
CA PRO A 767 39.11 12.22 -9.88
C PRO A 767 38.59 12.57 -11.28
N GLY A 768 37.31 12.29 -11.54
CA GLY A 768 36.60 12.53 -12.79
C GLY A 768 36.96 11.60 -13.94
N ALA A 769 37.90 10.66 -13.75
CA ALA A 769 38.32 9.74 -14.79
C ALA A 769 37.39 8.54 -14.92
N THR A 770 37.31 7.97 -16.11
CA THR A 770 36.68 6.67 -16.37
C THR A 770 37.75 5.65 -16.69
N VAL A 771 37.67 4.47 -16.10
CA VAL A 771 38.50 3.31 -16.43
C VAL A 771 37.61 2.25 -17.06
N ASP A 772 37.92 1.87 -18.30
CA ASP A 772 37.10 0.95 -19.09
C ASP A 772 37.72 -0.45 -19.16
N PHE A 773 36.86 -1.46 -18.99
CA PHE A 773 37.14 -2.88 -19.15
C PHE A 773 36.23 -3.44 -20.26
N GLY A 774 36.78 -3.81 -21.42
CA GLY A 774 35.96 -4.28 -22.54
C GLY A 774 36.68 -5.05 -23.65
N ASP A 775 37.98 -5.34 -23.48
CA ASP A 775 38.79 -6.07 -24.47
C ASP A 775 39.03 -7.52 -24.02
N TYR A 776 38.26 -8.45 -24.62
CA TYR A 776 38.35 -9.89 -24.33
C TYR A 776 39.55 -10.59 -24.96
N SER A 777 40.29 -9.91 -25.84
CA SER A 777 41.40 -10.54 -26.57
C SER A 777 42.61 -10.86 -25.68
N ALA A 778 42.60 -10.38 -24.43
CA ALA A 778 43.74 -10.39 -23.52
C ALA A 778 43.70 -11.42 -22.38
N PHE A 779 42.65 -12.25 -22.25
CA PHE A 779 42.58 -13.29 -21.21
C PHE A 779 43.60 -14.42 -21.45
N ASN A 780 44.71 -14.42 -20.70
CA ASN A 780 45.95 -15.17 -21.02
C ASN A 780 46.25 -16.42 -20.15
N GLU A 781 45.52 -16.72 -19.07
CA GLU A 781 45.81 -17.87 -18.17
C GLU A 781 44.63 -18.83 -17.94
N GLY A 782 44.90 -20.14 -18.16
CA GLY A 782 44.40 -21.34 -17.46
C GLY A 782 42.91 -21.76 -17.58
N PRO A 783 42.58 -22.97 -18.09
CA PRO A 783 41.22 -23.52 -18.02
C PRO A 783 41.01 -24.20 -16.66
N ALA A 784 40.37 -23.54 -15.70
CA ALA A 784 39.66 -24.26 -14.66
C ALA A 784 38.25 -24.58 -15.22
N THR A 785 38.11 -25.72 -15.88
CA THR A 785 36.77 -26.23 -16.22
C THR A 785 36.19 -26.85 -14.96
N VAL A 786 35.11 -26.28 -14.44
CA VAL A 786 34.46 -26.74 -13.21
C VAL A 786 33.05 -27.22 -13.58
N CYS A 787 32.68 -28.42 -13.14
CA CYS A 787 31.29 -28.89 -13.24
C CYS A 787 30.51 -28.35 -12.04
N GLY A 788 29.45 -27.57 -12.27
CA GLY A 788 28.66 -26.93 -11.22
C GLY A 788 28.92 -25.42 -11.10
N ASN A 789 28.71 -24.86 -9.91
CA ASN A 789 28.67 -23.41 -9.67
C ASN A 789 29.87 -22.66 -10.27
N CYS A 790 29.56 -21.53 -10.91
CA CYS A 790 30.50 -20.69 -11.66
C CYS A 790 30.74 -19.38 -10.88
N PRO A 791 31.45 -19.40 -9.73
CA PRO A 791 31.66 -18.19 -8.95
C PRO A 791 32.60 -17.26 -9.72
N MET A 792 32.05 -16.16 -10.21
CA MET A 792 32.84 -15.00 -10.60
C MET A 792 33.31 -14.33 -9.31
N CYS A 793 34.61 -14.08 -9.20
CA CYS A 793 35.37 -13.73 -8.02
C CYS A 793 35.51 -14.87 -7.01
N PRO A 794 36.70 -15.47 -6.86
CA PRO A 794 36.95 -16.34 -5.73
C PRO A 794 36.89 -15.48 -4.47
N SER A 795 35.90 -15.72 -3.61
CA SER A 795 36.04 -15.39 -2.19
C SER A 795 37.38 -15.97 -1.74
N ALA A 796 38.36 -15.10 -1.52
CA ALA A 796 39.73 -15.49 -1.23
C ALA A 796 39.73 -16.40 0.01
N GLY A 797 39.79 -17.72 -0.21
CA GLY A 797 40.00 -18.71 0.84
C GLY A 797 38.93 -19.78 1.10
N ARG A 798 37.69 -19.72 0.58
CA ARG A 798 36.64 -20.68 1.03
C ARG A 798 36.46 -21.97 0.21
N ARG A 799 36.96 -22.06 -1.04
CA ARG A 799 36.79 -23.28 -1.87
C ARG A 799 38.05 -24.18 -1.99
N ALA A 800 39.20 -23.80 -1.42
CA ALA A 800 40.47 -24.49 -1.71
C ALA A 800 40.86 -25.64 -0.75
N ARG A 801 40.09 -25.92 0.29
CA ARG A 801 40.27 -27.11 1.14
C ARG A 801 38.88 -27.55 1.57
N GLY A 802 38.60 -28.86 1.59
CA GLY A 802 37.29 -29.46 1.92
C GLY A 802 36.74 -29.05 3.29
N VAL A 803 36.28 -27.81 3.39
CA VAL A 803 35.49 -27.20 4.44
C VAL A 803 34.06 -27.25 3.93
N SER A 804 33.15 -27.71 4.80
CA SER A 804 31.73 -27.84 4.53
C SER A 804 31.16 -26.55 3.91
N THR A 805 30.30 -26.73 2.92
CA THR A 805 29.32 -25.73 2.50
C THR A 805 28.72 -25.10 3.75
N HIS A 806 28.81 -23.77 3.92
CA HIS A 806 28.10 -23.09 5.02
C HIS A 806 26.61 -23.33 4.78
N GLU A 807 26.03 -24.22 5.57
CA GLU A 807 24.72 -24.81 5.29
C GLU A 807 23.64 -23.92 5.91
N THR A 808 23.15 -22.94 5.13
CA THR A 808 22.15 -21.97 5.58
C THR A 808 20.71 -22.36 5.22
N SER A 809 20.47 -23.57 4.68
CA SER A 809 19.13 -24.06 4.34
C SER A 809 18.39 -24.61 5.57
N VAL A 810 17.10 -24.25 5.66
CA VAL A 810 16.16 -24.66 6.71
C VAL A 810 14.90 -25.26 6.09
N LEU A 811 14.24 -26.17 6.81
CA LEU A 811 12.97 -26.76 6.45
C LEU A 811 11.81 -25.78 6.69
N THR A 812 10.68 -26.02 6.01
CA THR A 812 9.54 -25.10 5.96
C THR A 812 8.21 -25.86 5.79
N GLY A 813 7.08 -25.21 6.07
CA GLY A 813 5.74 -25.77 5.90
C GLY A 813 4.63 -24.78 6.29
N ASP A 814 3.54 -25.25 6.89
CA ASP A 814 2.37 -24.42 7.23
C ASP A 814 2.70 -23.28 8.20
N VAL A 815 3.61 -23.57 9.14
CA VAL A 815 4.16 -22.64 10.11
C VAL A 815 5.67 -22.82 10.11
N GLN A 816 6.42 -21.72 10.02
CA GLN A 816 7.87 -21.70 10.17
C GLN A 816 8.28 -20.51 11.02
N VAL A 817 9.16 -20.73 11.99
CA VAL A 817 9.73 -19.69 12.84
C VAL A 817 11.25 -19.83 12.80
N THR A 818 11.93 -18.81 12.29
CA THR A 818 13.38 -18.80 12.12
C THR A 818 13.99 -17.69 12.94
N LEU A 819 14.97 -18.01 13.78
CA LEU A 819 15.75 -17.09 14.60
C LEU A 819 17.15 -16.94 14.00
N THR A 820 17.61 -15.70 13.86
CA THR A 820 18.96 -15.34 13.41
C THR A 820 19.57 -14.30 14.32
N TRP A 821 20.89 -14.38 14.52
CA TRP A 821 21.68 -13.39 15.25
C TRP A 821 23.11 -13.43 14.74
N HIS A 822 23.86 -12.35 14.99
CA HIS A 822 25.23 -12.21 14.51
C HIS A 822 26.21 -11.94 15.67
N ALA A 823 26.23 -12.85 16.63
CA ALA A 823 27.18 -12.84 17.74
C ALA A 823 27.49 -14.28 18.16
N GLU A 824 28.70 -14.53 18.67
CA GLU A 824 29.11 -15.83 19.25
C GLU A 824 28.41 -16.05 20.60
N ALA A 825 27.11 -16.30 20.53
CA ALA A 825 26.20 -16.56 21.62
C ALA A 825 25.26 -17.70 21.24
N ASP A 826 24.78 -18.42 22.24
CA ASP A 826 23.78 -19.47 22.14
C ASP A 826 22.43 -18.84 22.50
N ILE A 827 21.61 -18.57 21.48
CA ILE A 827 20.25 -18.07 21.65
C ILE A 827 19.31 -19.18 21.22
N ASP A 828 18.43 -19.57 22.13
CA ASP A 828 17.43 -20.61 21.91
C ASP A 828 16.10 -20.03 21.44
N LEU A 829 15.44 -20.73 20.52
CA LEU A 829 14.09 -20.48 20.04
C LEU A 829 13.08 -21.42 20.69
N TYR A 830 11.95 -20.84 21.14
CA TYR A 830 10.82 -21.57 21.71
C TYR A 830 9.55 -21.22 20.95
N VAL A 831 8.84 -22.25 20.48
CA VAL A 831 7.51 -22.08 19.86
C VAL A 831 6.50 -23.00 20.55
N GLU A 832 5.53 -22.41 21.24
CA GLU A 832 4.40 -23.11 21.85
C GLU A 832 3.26 -23.20 20.84
N ASP A 833 2.75 -24.41 20.62
CA ASP A 833 1.64 -24.70 19.73
C ASP A 833 0.27 -24.47 20.42
N PRO A 834 -0.85 -24.51 19.67
CA PRO A 834 -2.21 -24.36 20.21
C PRO A 834 -2.60 -25.41 21.26
N ASN A 835 -1.92 -26.55 21.32
CA ASN A 835 -2.16 -27.60 22.31
C ASN A 835 -1.38 -27.34 23.62
N GLY A 836 -0.50 -26.35 23.63
CA GLY A 836 0.37 -26.01 24.76
C GLY A 836 1.69 -26.78 24.78
N ASP A 837 2.03 -27.52 23.72
CA ASP A 837 3.31 -28.20 23.58
C ASP A 837 4.35 -27.23 22.99
N THR A 838 5.55 -27.15 23.59
CA THR A 838 6.62 -26.24 23.15
C THR A 838 7.72 -26.99 22.42
N VAL A 839 8.03 -26.58 21.19
CA VAL A 839 9.22 -26.99 20.45
C VAL A 839 10.40 -26.10 20.88
N SER A 840 11.54 -26.71 21.20
CA SER A 840 12.80 -26.04 21.59
C SER A 840 13.97 -27.05 21.55
N TYR A 841 15.21 -26.62 21.79
CA TYR A 841 16.37 -27.55 21.87
C TYR A 841 16.14 -28.74 22.83
N SER A 842 15.42 -28.51 23.93
CA SER A 842 15.16 -29.52 24.97
C SER A 842 13.99 -30.46 24.62
N ASN A 843 13.15 -30.06 23.67
CA ASN A 843 12.01 -30.81 23.16
C ASN A 843 11.90 -30.57 21.64
N PRO A 844 12.80 -31.17 20.84
CA PRO A 844 12.97 -30.80 19.43
C PRO A 844 11.82 -31.26 18.52
N SER A 845 10.85 -32.00 19.04
CA SER A 845 9.65 -32.40 18.29
C SER A 845 8.44 -32.50 19.22
N VAL A 846 7.27 -32.05 18.76
CA VAL A 846 6.00 -32.11 19.53
C VAL A 846 4.95 -33.02 18.84
N PRO A 847 3.95 -33.55 19.58
CA PRO A 847 2.92 -34.43 19.01
C PRO A 847 2.10 -33.83 17.86
N SER A 848 2.00 -32.50 17.78
CA SER A 848 1.34 -31.80 16.68
C SER A 848 2.17 -31.75 15.39
N GLY A 849 3.39 -32.30 15.38
CA GLY A 849 4.24 -32.39 14.20
C GLY A 849 5.22 -31.23 14.03
N GLY A 850 5.35 -30.35 15.02
CA GLY A 850 6.36 -29.29 15.01
C GLY A 850 7.74 -29.85 15.32
N GLU A 851 8.76 -29.39 14.60
CA GLU A 851 10.13 -29.88 14.69
C GLU A 851 11.13 -28.72 14.69
N LEU A 852 12.14 -28.81 15.55
CA LEU A 852 13.38 -28.01 15.52
C LEU A 852 14.36 -28.74 14.61
N ASP A 853 14.51 -28.26 13.37
CA ASP A 853 15.40 -28.88 12.39
C ASP A 853 16.83 -28.34 12.47
N ARG A 854 17.00 -27.11 12.96
CA ARG A 854 18.31 -26.46 13.12
C ARG A 854 18.42 -25.77 14.46
N ASP A 855 19.61 -25.91 15.05
CA ASP A 855 20.05 -25.40 16.36
C ASP A 855 21.48 -24.82 16.19
N ASN A 856 21.79 -23.71 16.85
CA ASN A 856 23.08 -23.00 16.75
C ASN A 856 23.69 -22.71 18.14
N LYS A 857 24.11 -23.78 18.81
CA LYS A 857 24.68 -23.76 20.17
C LYS A 857 26.18 -23.49 20.24
N CYS A 858 26.69 -23.05 21.39
CA CYS A 858 28.11 -22.72 21.59
C CYS A 858 29.12 -23.82 21.16
N GLY A 859 28.77 -25.10 21.31
CA GLY A 859 29.68 -26.21 20.97
C GLY A 859 29.86 -26.46 19.47
N ASP A 860 28.96 -25.91 18.65
CA ASP A 860 28.87 -26.03 17.19
C ASP A 860 28.42 -24.68 16.60
N PHE A 861 28.90 -23.59 17.19
CA PHE A 861 28.46 -22.26 16.78
C PHE A 861 29.02 -21.94 15.40
N GLU A 862 28.12 -21.60 14.47
CA GLU A 862 28.47 -21.07 13.17
C GLU A 862 27.83 -19.69 13.01
N MET A 863 28.67 -18.68 12.76
CA MET A 863 28.21 -17.31 12.60
C MET A 863 27.23 -17.20 11.43
N GLY A 864 26.02 -16.70 11.70
CA GLY A 864 24.96 -16.57 10.69
C GLY A 864 24.14 -17.84 10.43
N LYS A 865 24.40 -18.95 11.13
CA LYS A 865 23.56 -20.15 11.07
C LYS A 865 22.26 -19.90 11.85
N PRO A 866 21.08 -20.06 11.21
CA PRO A 866 19.80 -19.85 11.87
C PRO A 866 19.44 -21.00 12.82
N GLU A 867 18.63 -20.70 13.82
CA GLU A 867 17.80 -21.69 14.51
C GLU A 867 16.40 -21.68 13.88
N ASN A 868 15.80 -22.85 13.64
CA ASN A 868 14.54 -22.93 12.91
C ASN A 868 13.61 -23.99 13.48
N ILE A 869 12.34 -23.61 13.66
CA ILE A 869 11.24 -24.48 14.06
C ILE A 869 10.17 -24.41 12.99
N TYR A 870 9.66 -25.56 12.54
CA TYR A 870 8.61 -25.58 11.52
C TYR A 870 7.61 -26.72 11.75
N TRP A 871 6.43 -26.57 11.16
CA TRP A 871 5.44 -27.64 11.00
C TRP A 871 5.33 -27.97 9.51
N PRO A 872 5.43 -29.25 9.11
CA PRO A 872 5.23 -29.66 7.73
C PRO A 872 3.87 -29.25 7.16
N GLU A 873 3.77 -29.18 5.82
CA GLU A 873 2.53 -28.84 5.13
C GLU A 873 1.37 -29.79 5.49
N GLY A 874 0.23 -29.23 5.88
CA GLY A 874 -0.93 -29.94 6.40
C GLY A 874 -0.76 -30.50 7.82
N GLY A 875 0.35 -30.20 8.50
CA GLY A 875 0.68 -30.71 9.83
C GLY A 875 0.38 -29.74 10.97
N ALA A 876 0.33 -28.43 10.70
CA ALA A 876 0.17 -27.45 11.77
C ALA A 876 -1.29 -27.41 12.30
N PRO A 877 -1.54 -27.56 13.61
CA PRO A 877 -2.88 -27.34 14.18
C PRO A 877 -3.33 -25.88 14.02
N ASP A 878 -4.64 -25.67 13.92
CA ASP A 878 -5.22 -24.33 13.90
C ASP A 878 -5.27 -23.75 15.32
N GLY A 879 -5.15 -22.43 15.43
CA GLY A 879 -5.20 -21.68 16.68
C GLY A 879 -3.94 -20.89 16.97
N THR A 880 -3.76 -20.56 18.25
CA THR A 880 -2.76 -19.62 18.74
C THR A 880 -1.39 -20.26 18.95
N TYR A 881 -0.36 -19.69 18.34
CA TYR A 881 1.05 -20.02 18.57
C TYR A 881 1.74 -18.89 19.32
N LYS A 882 2.73 -19.21 20.16
CA LYS A 882 3.54 -18.22 20.89
C LYS A 882 5.02 -18.45 20.65
N VAL A 883 5.76 -17.36 20.42
CA VAL A 883 7.19 -17.38 20.11
C VAL A 883 7.98 -16.64 21.17
N ARG A 884 9.10 -17.22 21.60
CA ARG A 884 10.02 -16.66 22.58
C ARG A 884 11.46 -16.98 22.21
N VAL A 885 12.38 -16.09 22.57
CA VAL A 885 13.83 -16.29 22.47
C VAL A 885 14.48 -16.21 23.84
N ASN A 886 15.57 -16.95 24.05
CA ASN A 886 16.34 -16.96 25.29
C ASN A 886 17.83 -16.90 25.01
N TYR A 887 18.56 -16.02 25.71
CA TYR A 887 20.01 -15.99 25.66
C TYR A 887 20.55 -17.10 26.56
N TYR A 888 20.70 -18.31 26.03
CA TYR A 888 21.05 -19.49 26.80
C TYR A 888 22.49 -19.44 27.33
N GLY A 889 23.43 -19.03 26.49
CA GLY A 889 24.85 -19.05 26.84
C GLY A 889 25.68 -18.04 26.06
N ASP A 890 26.57 -17.34 26.75
CA ASP A 890 27.57 -16.49 26.11
C ASP A 890 28.77 -17.37 25.72
N CYS A 891 29.04 -17.51 24.42
CA CYS A 891 30.08 -18.42 23.93
C CYS A 891 31.47 -17.78 23.93
N SER A 892 31.56 -16.46 23.83
CA SER A 892 32.84 -15.74 23.69
C SER A 892 32.82 -14.28 24.17
N ASP A 893 32.11 -13.98 25.25
CA ASP A 893 31.90 -12.62 25.79
C ASP A 893 31.20 -11.70 24.76
N ALA A 894 30.16 -12.20 24.11
CA ALA A 894 29.39 -11.51 23.07
C ALA A 894 28.67 -10.24 23.58
N GLY A 895 28.40 -10.13 24.88
CA GLY A 895 27.67 -8.98 25.45
C GLY A 895 26.21 -8.95 24.97
N PRO A 896 25.57 -7.76 24.86
CA PRO A 896 24.21 -7.64 24.33
C PRO A 896 24.13 -8.11 22.87
N VAL A 897 23.21 -9.03 22.59
CA VAL A 897 23.06 -9.65 21.27
C VAL A 897 21.75 -9.24 20.63
N ARG A 898 21.84 -8.61 19.45
CA ARG A 898 20.69 -8.32 18.61
C ARG A 898 20.24 -9.60 17.90
N TRP A 899 18.94 -9.85 17.91
CA TRP A 899 18.31 -11.00 17.28
C TRP A 899 17.19 -10.58 16.34
N THR A 900 16.92 -11.43 15.37
CA THR A 900 15.83 -11.32 14.40
C THR A 900 15.05 -12.64 14.39
N VAL A 901 13.74 -12.59 14.58
CA VAL A 901 12.83 -13.74 14.48
C VAL A 901 11.86 -13.52 13.35
N ARG A 902 11.74 -14.49 12.46
CA ARG A 902 10.81 -14.47 11.33
C ARG A 902 9.77 -15.58 11.48
N VAL A 903 8.50 -15.21 11.45
CA VAL A 903 7.34 -16.12 11.50
C VAL A 903 6.70 -16.17 10.12
N VAL A 904 6.50 -17.36 9.56
CA VAL A 904 5.79 -17.62 8.32
C VAL A 904 4.57 -18.47 8.62
N VAL A 905 3.40 -18.06 8.14
CA VAL A 905 2.15 -18.83 8.18
C VAL A 905 1.57 -18.86 6.77
N GLY A 906 1.60 -20.03 6.14
CA GLY A 906 1.29 -20.16 4.71
C GLY A 906 2.25 -19.32 3.85
N SER A 907 1.73 -18.34 3.10
CA SER A 907 2.54 -17.41 2.29
C SER A 907 2.90 -16.10 3.01
N VAL A 908 2.35 -15.85 4.20
CA VAL A 908 2.53 -14.60 4.93
C VAL A 908 3.72 -14.72 5.86
N ALA A 909 4.66 -13.79 5.77
CA ALA A 909 5.80 -13.70 6.67
C ALA A 909 5.74 -12.42 7.50
N LYS A 910 6.17 -12.50 8.77
CA LYS A 910 6.35 -11.36 9.68
C LYS A 910 7.70 -11.47 10.37
N THR A 911 8.46 -10.38 10.39
CA THR A 911 9.76 -10.31 11.06
C THR A 911 9.69 -9.44 12.32
N TYR A 912 10.38 -9.89 13.36
CA TYR A 912 10.50 -9.28 14.67
C TYR A 912 11.98 -9.16 14.99
N THR A 913 12.37 -8.11 15.71
CA THR A 913 13.76 -7.89 16.11
C THR A 913 13.81 -7.45 17.56
N GLY A 914 14.90 -7.76 18.26
CA GLY A 914 15.13 -7.30 19.62
C GLY A 914 16.59 -7.44 20.02
N THR A 915 16.88 -7.20 21.28
CA THR A 915 18.23 -7.33 21.86
C THR A 915 18.12 -8.08 23.17
N LEU A 916 18.91 -9.12 23.36
CA LEU A 916 19.08 -9.81 24.64
C LEU A 916 20.32 -9.27 25.34
N GLU A 917 20.19 -8.82 26.57
CA GLU A 917 21.23 -8.03 27.23
C GLU A 917 22.38 -8.90 27.80
N SER A 918 22.08 -10.12 28.23
CA SER A 918 23.05 -11.04 28.84
C SER A 918 22.51 -12.46 28.97
N GLY A 919 23.37 -13.43 29.26
CA GLY A 919 22.98 -14.83 29.48
C GLY A 919 21.88 -14.98 30.55
N GLY A 920 20.83 -15.71 30.20
CA GLY A 920 19.59 -15.91 30.95
C GLY A 920 18.45 -14.97 30.57
N ASP A 921 18.71 -13.92 29.78
CA ASP A 921 17.67 -13.00 29.31
C ASP A 921 16.68 -13.74 28.39
N THR A 922 15.39 -13.39 28.49
CA THR A 922 14.31 -14.08 27.78
C THR A 922 13.29 -13.07 27.31
N GLN A 923 12.90 -13.15 26.04
CA GLN A 923 11.93 -12.23 25.45
C GLN A 923 10.82 -12.99 24.73
N ASP A 924 9.58 -12.70 25.11
CA ASP A 924 8.41 -13.10 24.32
C ASP A 924 8.39 -12.23 23.04
N VAL A 925 8.46 -12.89 21.89
CA VAL A 925 8.60 -12.25 20.59
C VAL A 925 7.23 -11.88 20.03
N THR A 926 6.33 -12.88 19.91
CA THR A 926 5.02 -12.66 19.32
C THR A 926 4.02 -13.77 19.67
N THR A 927 2.76 -13.50 19.36
CA THR A 927 1.66 -14.47 19.37
C THR A 927 0.91 -14.32 18.05
N PHE A 928 0.65 -15.42 17.35
CA PHE A 928 0.00 -15.40 16.05
C PHE A 928 -1.03 -16.53 15.90
N GLU A 929 -2.01 -16.32 15.02
CA GLU A 929 -3.07 -17.28 14.74
C GLU A 929 -2.85 -17.97 13.40
N LYS A 930 -3.03 -19.30 13.36
CA LYS A 930 -3.26 -20.06 12.12
C LYS A 930 -4.75 -20.39 12.03
N GLY A 931 -5.44 -19.82 11.04
CA GLY A 931 -6.86 -20.09 10.77
C GLY A 931 -7.08 -21.45 10.07
N ALA A 932 -8.31 -21.96 10.12
CA ALA A 932 -8.70 -23.15 9.37
C ALA A 932 -8.59 -22.89 7.87
N GLY A 933 -7.68 -23.62 7.21
CA GLY A 933 -7.43 -23.54 5.77
C GLY A 933 -8.49 -24.22 4.91
#